data_AF-A0A960M014-F1
#
_entry.id   AF-A0A960M014-F1
#
_cell.length_a   1.000
_cell.length_b   1.000
_cell.length_c   1.000
_cell.angle_alpha   90.00
_cell.angle_beta   90.00
_cell.angle_gamma   90.00
#
_symmetry.space_group_name_H-M   'P 1'
#
loop_
_entity.id
_entity.type
_entity.pdbx_description
1 polymer ?
#
loop_
_entity_poly.entity_id
_entity_poly.type
_entity_poly.pdbx_seq_one_letter_code
_entity_poly.pdbx_strand_id
1 'polypeptide(L)'
;MKVIFNVLNELVSEPLELSIECYLKGAMNLLNHVKEGFAEARSFEVIKWLIRGLSESFQNENPLEIPKYKVKTKKHSVQYPFQERETYSVLMNLKAVAFDKELLKALIRSKSSLYLVERTFFFQIDHQNENIKIHFELQKNVGLLNDSDLFFIEKELPKYILEEIGAKDRLWVVPSNRELLLKNFHWIMKEMKPGDLPQVFIDFSKQTSLALHFSTLICSLSFHEKDSLKQRLSHIDLQIEGSTIIKEETEIKEGIIASIEIPFHASPSPIDARKKCAQLIEGLIGPFRDINGGLLEKTEKNLFDLAAESGESIDDLKPFFYSITPQELQATAPIPLLIHSYTSLKKAKESFEQSDLLFYENQGILSICIKIKEGAFLKGFKKVINKEAFRPLFSSFETKSTTITCCTLSVSNFSEVQEIKKHVSYYYRHWLGKKEQKQVLRISSNTSFISFDPRIGTDEETSFLHRLLFAGLMQVNSKGSVEGAIAKEVEVFDQRKHYRFHLRKSYWSDGSLLTAQDFIYSWKTILNPKFFSLLAHFFYTIKNSQKIKEGKLSPDSLGVEAPDPFTLDVFLEYPCPYFLELCTHPVFSPILVQLDQSNPNWAEHEGNDYVCNGGFFLEKAGKDLVRLKKNPYYWNASNVSLEKIEISLLSKEKSLEHFKKQQIDALLSPLSRCDLSSIGAQPISKKWEETVETKYLCFNCKSPLFSNHKIRRAISHVLDRKALAQKYSSYSSPYFSPYSPYFTQLQSPELMDIASARALFEEGLQESSLSLEMIQSVQLSIIPRSKELGIALVKQINQAFSLSWEVASFSPKELNKLVSERKVEMLLYNWVDKILNPSYFLEVFSSSTNLVNCSLWDHPRIQELVEEIRIEEDAAEKKKLHKEAEELIHQFVPIAPLFITPSYSVTQPYIEISPKATQFSLLTAYKK
;
A
#
# COMPACT_ATOMS: atom_id res chain seq x y z
N MET A 1 17.88 -23.07 29.33
CA MET A 1 18.44 -23.91 28.24
C MET A 1 18.66 -25.35 28.67
N LYS A 2 19.62 -25.69 29.55
CA LYS A 2 19.89 -27.08 30.00
C LYS A 2 18.68 -27.80 30.63
N VAL A 3 17.84 -27.09 31.40
CA VAL A 3 16.60 -27.64 31.98
C VAL A 3 15.54 -27.90 30.90
N ILE A 4 15.41 -27.01 29.91
CA ILE A 4 14.48 -27.16 28.79
C ILE A 4 14.94 -28.34 27.90
N PHE A 5 16.24 -28.47 27.67
CA PHE A 5 16.83 -29.55 26.89
C PHE A 5 16.66 -30.93 27.56
N ASN A 6 16.72 -31.01 28.89
CA ASN A 6 16.47 -32.25 29.62
C ASN A 6 14.99 -32.66 29.62
N VAL A 7 14.05 -31.70 29.72
CA VAL A 7 12.60 -31.97 29.65
C VAL A 7 12.19 -32.45 28.24
N LEU A 8 12.81 -31.89 27.20
CA LEU A 8 12.59 -32.33 25.82
C LEU A 8 13.21 -33.71 25.55
N ASN A 9 14.36 -34.04 26.15
CA ASN A 9 14.96 -35.38 26.01
C ASN A 9 14.19 -36.47 26.76
N GLU A 10 13.52 -36.17 27.88
CA GLU A 10 12.62 -37.12 28.56
C GLU A 10 11.35 -37.39 27.73
N LEU A 11 10.81 -36.39 27.03
CA LEU A 11 9.61 -36.51 26.18
C LEU A 11 9.81 -37.30 24.87
N VAL A 12 11.06 -37.48 24.43
CA VAL A 12 11.39 -38.10 23.12
C VAL A 12 11.80 -39.58 23.26
N SER A 13 11.90 -40.11 24.48
CA SER A 13 12.51 -41.44 24.72
C SER A 13 11.54 -42.64 24.89
N GLU A 14 10.23 -42.48 24.69
CA GLU A 14 9.29 -43.61 24.53
C GLU A 14 8.41 -43.48 23.27
N PRO A 15 8.18 -44.58 22.51
CA PRO A 15 7.35 -44.55 21.30
C PRO A 15 5.88 -44.71 21.70
N LEU A 16 5.18 -43.59 21.90
CA LEU A 16 3.75 -43.60 22.17
C LEU A 16 3.04 -42.50 21.36
N GLU A 17 2.01 -42.93 20.63
CA GLU A 17 0.99 -42.09 20.01
C GLU A 17 0.47 -41.07 21.03
N LEU A 18 0.89 -39.81 20.92
CA LEU A 18 0.49 -38.77 21.86
C LEU A 18 -0.24 -37.66 21.13
N SER A 19 -1.47 -37.42 21.60
CA SER A 19 -2.37 -36.37 21.14
C SER A 19 -1.83 -34.98 21.47
N ILE A 20 -2.33 -33.99 20.72
CA ILE A 20 -2.09 -32.53 20.83
C ILE A 20 -2.08 -32.01 22.29
N GLU A 21 -2.78 -32.71 23.20
CA GLU A 21 -2.95 -32.36 24.61
C GLU A 21 -1.65 -32.44 25.44
N CYS A 22 -0.73 -33.36 25.14
CA CYS A 22 0.54 -33.46 25.87
C CYS A 22 1.54 -32.35 25.49
N TYR A 23 1.54 -31.93 24.21
CA TYR A 23 2.34 -30.79 23.75
C TYR A 23 1.84 -29.46 24.36
N LEU A 24 0.51 -29.29 24.48
CA LEU A 24 -0.09 -28.13 25.12
C LEU A 24 0.25 -28.04 26.62
N LYS A 25 0.31 -29.18 27.33
CA LYS A 25 0.74 -29.23 28.75
C LYS A 25 2.22 -28.87 28.94
N GLY A 26 3.10 -29.32 28.06
CA GLY A 26 4.52 -28.94 28.07
C GLY A 26 4.73 -27.45 27.83
N ALA A 27 4.01 -26.87 26.85
CA ALA A 27 4.04 -25.43 26.56
C ALA A 27 3.47 -24.58 27.71
N MET A 28 2.39 -25.04 28.36
CA MET A 28 1.78 -24.39 29.53
C MET A 28 2.70 -24.37 30.76
N ASN A 29 3.46 -25.45 31.00
CA ASN A 29 4.43 -25.50 32.10
C ASN A 29 5.63 -24.58 31.86
N LEU A 30 6.08 -24.42 30.60
CA LEU A 30 7.11 -23.46 30.23
C LEU A 30 6.63 -22.01 30.44
N LEU A 31 5.38 -21.72 30.06
CA LEU A 31 4.70 -20.43 30.26
C LEU A 31 4.58 -20.05 31.75
N ASN A 32 4.32 -21.01 32.63
CA ASN A 32 4.26 -20.78 34.07
C ASN A 32 5.63 -20.50 34.70
N HIS A 33 6.74 -21.05 34.16
CA HIS A 33 8.09 -20.73 34.64
C HIS A 33 8.61 -19.36 34.15
N VAL A 34 8.11 -18.83 33.04
CA VAL A 34 8.49 -17.50 32.52
C VAL A 34 7.73 -16.37 33.23
N LYS A 35 6.59 -16.68 33.89
CA LYS A 35 5.74 -15.71 34.60
C LYS A 35 6.39 -15.06 35.84
N GLU A 36 7.50 -15.59 36.37
CA GLU A 36 8.13 -15.02 37.57
C GLU A 36 9.27 -14.02 37.31
N GLY A 37 9.41 -13.53 36.08
CA GLY A 37 9.99 -12.21 35.87
C GLY A 37 10.93 -12.12 34.70
N PHE A 38 10.46 -11.48 33.62
CA PHE A 38 11.25 -10.57 32.80
C PHE A 38 10.26 -9.73 31.99
N ALA A 39 10.43 -8.41 32.05
CA ALA A 39 9.51 -7.44 31.46
C ALA A 39 9.60 -7.38 29.92
N GLU A 40 8.40 -7.30 29.33
CA GLU A 40 8.00 -6.75 28.04
C GLU A 40 8.72 -7.14 26.73
N ALA A 41 7.87 -7.38 25.72
CA ALA A 41 8.11 -7.51 24.28
C ALA A 41 8.71 -8.80 23.69
N ARG A 42 9.57 -9.59 24.38
CA ARG A 42 10.20 -10.79 23.74
C ARG A 42 9.54 -12.16 23.99
N SER A 43 8.58 -12.28 24.89
CA SER A 43 7.88 -13.56 25.19
C SER A 43 6.87 -13.98 24.12
N PHE A 44 6.34 -13.04 23.32
CA PHE A 44 5.30 -13.27 22.32
C PHE A 44 5.79 -13.92 21.03
N GLU A 45 7.07 -13.68 20.65
CA GLU A 45 7.65 -14.27 19.43
C GLU A 45 8.08 -15.73 19.62
N VAL A 46 8.47 -16.15 20.83
CA VAL A 46 8.72 -17.57 21.16
C VAL A 46 7.42 -18.39 21.10
N ILE A 47 6.29 -17.81 21.52
CA ILE A 47 4.96 -18.44 21.46
C ILE A 47 4.48 -18.53 20.00
N LYS A 48 4.68 -17.48 19.19
CA LYS A 48 4.41 -17.56 17.75
C LYS A 48 5.27 -18.60 17.05
N TRP A 49 6.56 -18.75 17.41
CA TRP A 49 7.45 -19.76 16.84
C TRP A 49 6.98 -21.19 17.16
N LEU A 50 6.55 -21.47 18.39
CA LEU A 50 5.96 -22.76 18.80
C LEU A 50 4.66 -23.08 18.05
N ILE A 51 3.77 -22.09 17.88
CA ILE A 51 2.50 -22.25 17.16
C ILE A 51 2.73 -22.42 15.64
N ARG A 52 3.74 -21.76 15.07
CA ARG A 52 4.09 -21.89 13.65
C ARG A 52 4.68 -23.26 13.32
N GLY A 53 5.52 -23.82 14.19
CA GLY A 53 6.04 -25.20 14.02
C GLY A 53 4.92 -26.25 14.07
N LEU A 54 3.87 -26.03 14.87
CA LEU A 54 2.71 -26.91 14.94
C LEU A 54 1.83 -26.82 13.67
N SER A 55 1.69 -25.63 13.08
CA SER A 55 0.92 -25.40 11.84
C SER A 55 1.53 -26.07 10.61
N GLU A 56 2.87 -26.19 10.54
CA GLU A 56 3.57 -26.81 9.40
C GLU A 56 3.54 -28.35 9.44
N SER A 57 3.16 -28.94 10.59
CA SER A 57 3.13 -30.39 10.80
C SER A 57 1.84 -31.07 10.29
N PHE A 58 0.78 -30.31 9.98
CA PHE A 58 -0.55 -30.85 9.61
C PHE A 58 -0.91 -30.71 8.11
N GLN A 59 0.05 -30.39 7.23
CA GLN A 59 -0.19 -30.26 5.77
C GLN A 59 0.00 -31.53 4.94
N ASN A 60 0.16 -32.71 5.54
CA ASN A 60 0.22 -33.97 4.81
C ASN A 60 -0.86 -34.94 5.30
N GLU A 61 -1.97 -35.04 4.56
CA GLU A 61 -2.64 -36.31 4.22
C GLU A 61 -3.73 -36.09 3.13
N ASN A 62 -3.79 -37.04 2.19
CA ASN A 62 -4.25 -36.92 0.79
C ASN A 62 -5.80 -36.91 0.56
N PRO A 63 -6.27 -36.60 -0.68
CA PRO A 63 -7.65 -36.23 -1.02
C PRO A 63 -8.54 -37.42 -1.44
N LEU A 64 -9.87 -37.25 -1.34
CA LEU A 64 -10.87 -38.16 -1.92
C LEU A 64 -11.72 -37.44 -3.00
N GLU A 65 -11.70 -38.00 -4.21
CA GLU A 65 -12.41 -37.56 -5.43
C GLU A 65 -13.91 -37.99 -5.50
N ILE A 66 -14.58 -37.57 -6.60
CA ILE A 66 -15.74 -38.15 -7.33
C ILE A 66 -17.09 -37.39 -7.13
N PRO A 67 -18.03 -37.23 -8.12
CA PRO A 67 -17.98 -37.05 -9.59
C PRO A 67 -18.89 -35.89 -10.13
N LYS A 68 -18.84 -35.65 -11.46
CA LYS A 68 -19.73 -34.77 -12.25
C LYS A 68 -21.20 -35.27 -12.33
N TYR A 69 -22.18 -34.39 -12.08
CA TYR A 69 -23.55 -34.50 -12.63
C TYR A 69 -24.10 -33.13 -13.09
N LYS A 70 -24.69 -33.10 -14.30
CA LYS A 70 -25.56 -32.01 -14.79
C LYS A 70 -26.96 -32.20 -14.18
N VAL A 71 -27.47 -31.19 -13.47
CA VAL A 71 -28.89 -31.09 -13.11
C VAL A 71 -29.41 -29.73 -13.58
N LYS A 72 -30.37 -29.74 -14.51
CA LYS A 72 -31.27 -28.60 -14.75
C LYS A 72 -32.38 -28.66 -13.71
N THR A 73 -32.50 -27.63 -12.88
CA THR A 73 -33.71 -27.36 -12.10
C THR A 73 -34.07 -25.87 -12.25
N LYS A 74 -35.22 -25.61 -12.86
CA LYS A 74 -35.94 -24.34 -12.65
C LYS A 74 -36.59 -24.43 -11.28
N LYS A 75 -36.26 -23.51 -10.37
CA LYS A 75 -37.10 -23.15 -9.23
C LYS A 75 -37.28 -21.63 -9.26
N HIS A 76 -38.50 -21.19 -9.56
CA HIS A 76 -38.95 -19.90 -9.09
C HIS A 76 -39.23 -20.05 -7.59
N SER A 77 -38.62 -19.20 -6.77
CA SER A 77 -39.12 -18.87 -5.45
C SER A 77 -38.96 -17.37 -5.28
N VAL A 78 -40.09 -16.66 -5.22
CA VAL A 78 -40.16 -15.30 -4.71
C VAL A 78 -39.73 -15.36 -3.25
N GLN A 79 -38.64 -14.68 -2.89
CA GLN A 79 -38.31 -14.42 -1.48
C GLN A 79 -38.79 -13.00 -1.14
N TYR A 80 -39.78 -12.92 -0.26
CA TYR A 80 -40.08 -11.69 0.49
C TYR A 80 -38.90 -11.34 1.43
N PRO A 81 -38.76 -10.06 1.84
CA PRO A 81 -37.49 -9.47 2.20
C PRO A 81 -37.18 -9.63 3.68
N PHE A 82 -37.03 -10.85 4.18
CA PHE A 82 -36.44 -11.05 5.50
C PHE A 82 -35.51 -12.26 5.44
N GLN A 83 -34.29 -12.04 4.92
CA GLN A 83 -33.16 -12.82 5.42
C GLN A 83 -33.05 -12.49 6.91
N GLU A 84 -33.04 -13.50 7.78
CA GLU A 84 -32.76 -13.29 9.20
C GLU A 84 -31.44 -12.51 9.34
N ARG A 85 -31.55 -11.29 9.86
CA ARG A 85 -30.41 -10.44 10.23
C ARG A 85 -30.66 -9.98 11.65
N GLU A 86 -30.07 -10.71 12.60
CA GLU A 86 -30.15 -10.35 14.00
C GLU A 86 -28.94 -9.49 14.37
N THR A 87 -29.21 -8.23 14.71
CA THR A 87 -28.20 -7.32 15.26
C THR A 87 -28.14 -7.53 16.77
N TYR A 88 -26.94 -7.56 17.35
CA TYR A 88 -26.71 -7.73 18.78
C TYR A 88 -25.94 -6.54 19.36
N SER A 89 -26.14 -6.28 20.64
CA SER A 89 -25.48 -5.22 21.39
C SER A 89 -24.84 -5.80 22.65
N VAL A 90 -23.58 -5.43 22.88
CA VAL A 90 -22.86 -5.68 24.14
C VAL A 90 -22.85 -4.37 24.92
N LEU A 91 -23.33 -4.43 26.15
CA LEU A 91 -23.30 -3.30 27.08
C LEU A 91 -22.32 -3.59 28.22
N MET A 92 -21.36 -2.68 28.40
CA MET A 92 -20.28 -2.78 29.38
C MET A 92 -20.22 -1.53 30.24
N ASN A 93 -20.20 -1.70 31.56
CA ASN A 93 -19.96 -0.62 32.53
C ASN A 93 -18.49 -0.69 32.93
N LEU A 94 -17.63 0.16 32.36
CA LEU A 94 -16.18 0.15 32.60
C LEU A 94 -15.60 1.55 32.52
N LYS A 95 -14.81 1.92 33.55
CA LYS A 95 -14.15 3.22 33.68
C LYS A 95 -12.92 3.44 32.81
N ALA A 96 -12.35 2.41 32.17
CA ALA A 96 -11.33 2.53 31.13
C ALA A 96 -10.85 1.12 30.72
N VAL A 97 -11.39 0.54 29.65
CA VAL A 97 -10.76 -0.61 28.97
C VAL A 97 -10.91 -0.43 27.46
N ALA A 98 -9.81 -0.63 26.74
CA ALA A 98 -9.80 -0.67 25.28
C ALA A 98 -10.34 -2.04 24.83
N PHE A 99 -11.50 -2.05 24.17
CA PHE A 99 -12.08 -3.27 23.62
C PHE A 99 -11.42 -3.62 22.27
N ASP A 100 -10.79 -4.79 22.17
CA ASP A 100 -10.17 -5.24 20.92
C ASP A 100 -11.20 -5.91 20.00
N LYS A 101 -11.34 -5.36 18.78
CA LYS A 101 -12.22 -5.89 17.74
C LYS A 101 -11.78 -7.27 17.26
N GLU A 102 -10.49 -7.57 17.26
CA GLU A 102 -9.96 -8.88 16.86
C GLU A 102 -10.23 -9.95 17.92
N LEU A 103 -10.33 -9.55 19.19
CA LEU A 103 -10.73 -10.44 20.27
C LEU A 103 -12.17 -10.96 20.08
N LEU A 104 -13.14 -10.08 19.85
CA LEU A 104 -14.53 -10.50 19.64
C LEU A 104 -14.65 -11.41 18.41
N LYS A 105 -13.92 -11.10 17.34
CA LYS A 105 -13.86 -11.96 16.14
C LYS A 105 -13.25 -13.33 16.42
N ALA A 106 -12.21 -13.41 17.25
CA ALA A 106 -11.58 -14.67 17.62
C ALA A 106 -12.51 -15.54 18.49
N LEU A 107 -13.21 -14.93 19.45
CA LEU A 107 -14.20 -15.60 20.30
C LEU A 107 -15.43 -16.07 19.52
N ILE A 108 -15.85 -15.33 18.47
CA ILE A 108 -16.92 -15.77 17.58
C ILE A 108 -16.43 -16.92 16.68
N ARG A 109 -15.21 -16.83 16.13
CA ARG A 109 -14.61 -17.89 15.30
C ARG A 109 -14.41 -19.21 16.05
N SER A 110 -14.21 -19.18 17.37
CA SER A 110 -14.13 -20.39 18.18
C SER A 110 -15.46 -21.18 18.20
N LYS A 111 -16.58 -20.51 17.90
CA LYS A 111 -17.84 -21.14 17.49
C LYS A 111 -17.94 -21.14 15.98
N SER A 112 -17.49 -22.23 15.38
CA SER A 112 -17.40 -22.47 13.93
C SER A 112 -18.69 -22.20 13.11
N SER A 113 -19.84 -22.07 13.75
CA SER A 113 -21.12 -21.74 13.10
C SER A 113 -21.35 -20.23 12.90
N LEU A 114 -20.73 -19.35 13.69
CA LEU A 114 -21.05 -17.91 13.74
C LEU A 114 -19.89 -17.06 13.22
N TYR A 115 -20.20 -15.95 12.57
CA TYR A 115 -19.22 -14.93 12.18
C TYR A 115 -19.77 -13.52 12.29
N LEU A 116 -18.87 -12.56 12.51
CA LEU A 116 -19.18 -11.14 12.56
C LEU A 116 -19.37 -10.60 11.13
N VAL A 117 -20.49 -9.93 10.87
CA VAL A 117 -20.74 -9.27 9.58
C VAL A 117 -19.79 -8.09 9.43
N GLU A 118 -19.11 -8.01 8.30
CA GLU A 118 -18.14 -6.94 8.07
C GLU A 118 -18.85 -5.57 7.94
N ARG A 119 -18.39 -4.58 8.71
CA ARG A 119 -18.79 -3.15 8.71
C ARG A 119 -20.06 -2.79 9.51
N THR A 120 -20.55 -3.66 10.39
CA THR A 120 -21.72 -3.41 11.27
C THR A 120 -21.34 -3.15 12.74
N PHE A 121 -20.04 -2.99 12.98
CA PHE A 121 -19.46 -2.82 14.31
C PHE A 121 -19.20 -1.33 14.61
N PHE A 122 -19.85 -0.78 15.62
CA PHE A 122 -19.60 0.60 16.06
C PHE A 122 -19.71 0.77 17.57
N PHE A 123 -18.99 1.77 18.09
CA PHE A 123 -18.89 2.08 19.51
C PHE A 123 -19.66 3.35 19.83
N GLN A 124 -20.38 3.33 20.95
CA GLN A 124 -20.97 4.51 21.55
C GLN A 124 -20.54 4.62 23.01
N ILE A 125 -20.01 5.76 23.40
CA ILE A 125 -19.59 6.08 24.78
C ILE A 125 -20.61 7.07 25.34
N ASP A 126 -21.22 6.76 26.47
CA ASP A 126 -22.26 7.61 27.09
C ASP A 126 -21.67 8.73 27.95
N HIS A 127 -22.44 9.81 28.17
CA HIS A 127 -22.00 11.18 28.50
C HIS A 127 -21.31 11.40 29.87
N GLN A 128 -20.87 10.34 30.56
CA GLN A 128 -20.12 10.39 31.82
C GLN A 128 -18.87 9.46 31.83
N ASN A 129 -18.46 8.91 30.68
CA ASN A 129 -17.31 7.99 30.54
C ASN A 129 -17.43 6.65 31.32
N GLU A 130 -18.60 6.28 31.83
CA GLU A 130 -18.75 5.06 32.63
C GLU A 130 -19.26 3.84 31.84
N ASN A 131 -20.00 4.04 30.73
CA ASN A 131 -20.56 2.94 29.94
C ASN A 131 -20.09 2.96 28.47
N ILE A 132 -19.53 1.84 28.01
CA ILE A 132 -19.16 1.59 26.61
C ILE A 132 -20.19 0.64 26.01
N LYS A 133 -20.83 1.07 24.92
CA LYS A 133 -21.81 0.29 24.16
C LYS A 133 -21.19 -0.11 22.83
N ILE A 134 -21.33 -1.39 22.49
CA ILE A 134 -20.78 -1.98 21.28
C ILE A 134 -21.92 -2.65 20.52
N HIS A 135 -22.20 -2.16 19.32
CA HIS A 135 -23.19 -2.75 18.43
C HIS A 135 -22.48 -3.61 17.39
N PHE A 136 -22.99 -4.81 17.13
CA PHE A 136 -22.38 -5.75 16.20
C PHE A 136 -23.42 -6.73 15.63
N GLU A 137 -23.23 -7.18 14.39
CA GLU A 137 -24.16 -8.10 13.73
C GLU A 137 -23.48 -9.47 13.54
N LEU A 138 -24.19 -10.54 13.89
CA LEU A 138 -23.72 -11.92 13.75
C LEU A 138 -24.51 -12.63 12.65
N GLN A 139 -23.81 -13.41 11.84
CA GLN A 139 -24.41 -14.25 10.82
C GLN A 139 -23.87 -15.68 10.94
N LYS A 140 -24.74 -16.65 10.66
CA LYS A 140 -24.37 -18.07 10.66
C LYS A 140 -23.88 -18.49 9.27
N ASN A 141 -22.86 -19.35 9.23
CA ASN A 141 -22.28 -19.88 7.99
C ASN A 141 -23.29 -20.58 7.09
N VAL A 142 -24.21 -21.37 7.67
CA VAL A 142 -25.28 -22.06 6.95
C VAL A 142 -26.52 -22.16 7.86
N GLY A 143 -27.67 -21.77 7.33
CA GLY A 143 -28.96 -21.85 8.03
C GLY A 143 -29.22 -20.70 9.01
N LEU A 144 -30.37 -20.79 9.68
CA LEU A 144 -30.83 -19.84 10.70
C LEU A 144 -30.12 -20.11 12.04
N LEU A 145 -30.08 -19.09 12.91
CA LEU A 145 -29.59 -19.25 14.28
C LEU A 145 -30.51 -20.24 15.02
N ASN A 146 -29.91 -21.21 15.70
CA ASN A 146 -30.66 -22.19 16.47
C ASN A 146 -30.51 -21.94 17.98
N ASP A 147 -31.26 -22.68 18.81
CA ASP A 147 -31.27 -22.46 20.25
C ASP A 147 -29.90 -22.67 20.92
N SER A 148 -29.01 -23.49 20.33
CA SER A 148 -27.65 -23.66 20.84
C SER A 148 -26.73 -22.48 20.50
N ASP A 149 -26.91 -21.86 19.33
CA ASP A 149 -26.21 -20.62 18.97
C ASP A 149 -26.67 -19.46 19.88
N LEU A 150 -27.98 -19.33 20.12
CA LEU A 150 -28.55 -18.31 21.00
C LEU A 150 -28.10 -18.49 22.46
N PHE A 151 -28.10 -19.73 22.96
CA PHE A 151 -27.58 -20.03 24.30
C PHE A 151 -26.12 -19.61 24.45
N PHE A 152 -25.29 -19.88 23.43
CA PHE A 152 -23.91 -19.43 23.44
C PHE A 152 -23.80 -17.91 23.46
N ILE A 153 -24.53 -17.20 22.59
CA ILE A 153 -24.49 -15.73 22.49
C ILE A 153 -24.94 -15.06 23.81
N GLU A 154 -26.00 -15.56 24.44
CA GLU A 154 -26.58 -14.92 25.64
C GLU A 154 -25.88 -15.30 26.95
N LYS A 155 -25.37 -16.54 27.07
CA LYS A 155 -24.88 -17.07 28.36
C LYS A 155 -23.39 -17.31 28.41
N GLU A 156 -22.77 -17.69 27.29
CA GLU A 156 -21.39 -18.13 27.26
C GLU A 156 -20.46 -17.04 26.73
N LEU A 157 -20.82 -16.38 25.63
CA LEU A 157 -20.07 -15.27 25.05
C LEU A 157 -19.78 -14.15 26.06
N PRO A 158 -20.71 -13.69 26.93
CA PRO A 158 -20.37 -12.72 27.95
C PRO A 158 -19.34 -13.21 28.97
N LYS A 159 -19.36 -14.50 29.33
CA LYS A 159 -18.35 -15.08 30.24
C LYS A 159 -16.98 -15.10 29.59
N TYR A 160 -16.89 -15.53 28.33
CA TYR A 160 -15.65 -15.54 27.57
C TYR A 160 -15.05 -14.14 27.40
N ILE A 161 -15.89 -13.13 27.12
CA ILE A 161 -15.40 -11.76 27.01
C ILE A 161 -14.88 -11.25 28.35
N LEU A 162 -15.59 -11.52 29.46
CA LEU A 162 -15.19 -11.10 30.80
C LEU A 162 -13.90 -11.75 31.29
N GLU A 163 -13.74 -13.05 31.04
CA GLU A 163 -12.52 -13.79 31.36
C GLU A 163 -11.31 -13.21 30.62
N GLU A 164 -11.47 -12.90 29.33
CA GLU A 164 -10.36 -12.47 28.49
C GLU A 164 -9.97 -11.00 28.71
N ILE A 165 -10.92 -10.11 29.02
CA ILE A 165 -10.62 -8.70 29.35
C ILE A 165 -10.27 -8.50 30.84
N GLY A 166 -10.32 -9.55 31.66
CA GLY A 166 -9.98 -9.51 33.08
C GLY A 166 -10.92 -8.64 33.94
N ALA A 167 -12.15 -8.39 33.47
CA ALA A 167 -13.13 -7.56 34.17
C ALA A 167 -14.00 -8.41 35.12
N LYS A 168 -14.28 -7.87 36.32
CA LYS A 168 -15.12 -8.55 37.33
C LYS A 168 -16.60 -8.19 37.24
N ASP A 169 -16.97 -7.19 36.43
CA ASP A 169 -18.35 -6.71 36.31
C ASP A 169 -19.19 -7.54 35.32
N ARG A 170 -20.52 -7.47 35.41
CA ARG A 170 -21.41 -8.21 34.51
C ARG A 170 -21.48 -7.57 33.12
N LEU A 171 -21.24 -8.37 32.09
CA LEU A 171 -21.41 -8.02 30.68
C LEU A 171 -22.76 -8.52 30.18
N TRP A 172 -23.50 -7.65 29.50
CA TRP A 172 -24.83 -7.96 28.98
C TRP A 172 -24.76 -8.02 27.46
N VAL A 173 -25.07 -9.18 26.88
CA VAL A 173 -25.28 -9.34 25.44
C VAL A 173 -26.78 -9.41 25.21
N VAL A 174 -27.32 -8.47 24.44
CA VAL A 174 -28.74 -8.38 24.14
C VAL A 174 -28.94 -8.18 22.64
N PRO A 175 -29.90 -8.87 22.00
CA PRO A 175 -30.32 -8.50 20.65
C PRO A 175 -30.67 -7.01 20.58
N SER A 176 -30.39 -6.32 19.49
CA SER A 176 -30.61 -4.86 19.37
C SER A 176 -32.09 -4.48 19.57
N ASN A 177 -33.00 -5.35 19.12
CA ASN A 177 -34.44 -5.22 19.38
C ASN A 177 -34.74 -5.35 20.88
N ARG A 178 -34.03 -6.25 21.58
CA ARG A 178 -34.14 -6.46 23.04
C ARG A 178 -33.50 -5.31 23.84
N GLU A 179 -32.45 -4.67 23.33
CA GLU A 179 -31.89 -3.44 23.92
C GLU A 179 -32.87 -2.26 23.79
N LEU A 180 -33.50 -2.11 22.62
CA LEU A 180 -34.53 -1.10 22.41
C LEU A 180 -35.71 -1.35 23.36
N LEU A 181 -36.15 -2.61 23.48
CA LEU A 181 -37.13 -3.05 24.48
C LEU A 181 -36.69 -2.72 25.91
N LEU A 182 -35.42 -2.94 26.29
CA LEU A 182 -34.91 -2.65 27.65
C LEU A 182 -34.73 -1.14 27.93
N LYS A 183 -34.35 -0.34 26.93
CA LYS A 183 -34.33 1.13 27.03
C LYS A 183 -35.74 1.68 27.16
N ASN A 184 -36.65 1.19 26.31
CA ASN A 184 -38.07 1.51 26.40
C ASN A 184 -38.61 1.07 27.76
N PHE A 185 -38.22 -0.11 28.26
CA PHE A 185 -38.60 -0.60 29.58
C PHE A 185 -38.23 0.36 30.70
N HIS A 186 -36.97 0.78 30.76
CA HIS A 186 -36.52 1.73 31.78
C HIS A 186 -37.24 3.09 31.66
N TRP A 187 -37.48 3.54 30.43
CA TRP A 187 -38.19 4.80 30.17
C TRP A 187 -39.68 4.72 30.54
N ILE A 188 -40.39 3.68 30.13
CA ILE A 188 -41.81 3.45 30.40
C ILE A 188 -42.05 3.35 31.91
N MET A 189 -41.22 2.56 32.62
CA MET A 189 -41.33 2.37 34.07
C MET A 189 -41.11 3.66 34.87
N LYS A 190 -40.33 4.59 34.31
CA LYS A 190 -40.09 5.92 34.90
C LYS A 190 -41.27 6.88 34.70
N GLU A 191 -41.98 6.75 33.59
CA GLU A 191 -43.08 7.66 33.20
C GLU A 191 -44.47 7.20 33.67
N MET A 192 -44.64 5.91 34.02
CA MET A 192 -45.92 5.37 34.50
C MET A 192 -46.37 5.98 35.83
N LYS A 193 -47.66 6.33 35.91
CA LYS A 193 -48.32 6.95 37.07
C LYS A 193 -49.48 6.07 37.60
N PRO A 194 -49.86 6.23 38.88
CA PRO A 194 -51.00 5.49 39.45
C PRO A 194 -52.28 5.66 38.64
N GLY A 195 -52.88 4.55 38.21
CA GLY A 195 -54.08 4.51 37.37
C GLY A 195 -53.83 4.34 35.86
N ASP A 196 -52.57 4.35 35.41
CA ASP A 196 -52.24 4.03 34.02
C ASP A 196 -52.58 2.56 33.70
N LEU A 197 -53.13 2.34 32.50
CA LEU A 197 -53.25 0.99 31.94
C LEU A 197 -51.86 0.36 31.79
N PRO A 198 -51.75 -0.98 31.81
CA PRO A 198 -50.53 -1.67 31.43
C PRO A 198 -49.99 -1.14 30.10
N GLN A 199 -48.69 -0.92 30.03
CA GLN A 199 -48.01 -0.40 28.85
C GLN A 199 -47.30 -1.56 28.16
N VAL A 200 -47.65 -1.82 26.90
CA VAL A 200 -47.13 -2.96 26.16
C VAL A 200 -46.39 -2.52 24.91
N PHE A 201 -45.22 -3.08 24.70
CA PHE A 201 -44.46 -2.96 23.46
C PHE A 201 -44.41 -4.34 22.81
N ILE A 202 -44.80 -4.44 21.54
CA ILE A 202 -44.82 -5.71 20.80
C ILE A 202 -43.89 -5.56 19.60
N ASP A 203 -42.76 -6.24 19.66
CA ASP A 203 -41.77 -6.24 18.59
C ASP A 203 -41.69 -7.60 17.90
N PHE A 204 -41.50 -7.59 16.59
CA PHE A 204 -41.26 -8.83 15.87
C PHE A 204 -39.85 -9.32 16.20
N SER A 205 -39.72 -10.58 16.63
CA SER A 205 -38.43 -11.16 16.97
C SER A 205 -37.88 -12.01 15.83
N LYS A 206 -38.57 -13.09 15.47
CA LYS A 206 -38.13 -14.04 14.44
C LYS A 206 -39.29 -14.75 13.74
N GLN A 207 -39.04 -15.32 12.56
CA GLN A 207 -40.02 -16.12 11.81
C GLN A 207 -39.47 -17.52 11.58
N THR A 208 -40.23 -18.54 11.96
CA THR A 208 -39.96 -19.94 11.60
C THR A 208 -40.80 -20.35 10.40
N SER A 209 -40.63 -21.59 9.93
CA SER A 209 -41.47 -22.17 8.87
C SER A 209 -42.94 -22.37 9.30
N LEU A 210 -43.23 -22.30 10.60
CA LEU A 210 -44.55 -22.65 11.17
C LEU A 210 -45.15 -21.55 12.07
N ALA A 211 -44.37 -20.55 12.51
CA ALA A 211 -44.83 -19.50 13.40
C ALA A 211 -44.05 -18.18 13.30
N LEU A 212 -44.69 -17.08 13.69
CA LEU A 212 -44.05 -15.79 13.92
C LEU A 212 -43.86 -15.59 15.42
N HIS A 213 -42.66 -15.23 15.84
CA HIS A 213 -42.35 -14.94 17.24
C HIS A 213 -42.32 -13.42 17.45
N PHE A 214 -42.87 -13.00 18.58
CA PHE A 214 -42.88 -11.61 19.02
C PHE A 214 -42.24 -11.50 20.39
N SER A 215 -41.30 -10.58 20.54
CA SER A 215 -40.80 -10.16 21.85
C SER A 215 -41.69 -9.05 22.37
N THR A 216 -42.27 -9.30 23.53
CA THR A 216 -43.24 -8.40 24.15
C THR A 216 -42.70 -7.91 25.48
N LEU A 217 -42.83 -6.62 25.72
CA LEU A 217 -42.57 -6.01 27.02
C LEU A 217 -43.90 -5.55 27.58
N ILE A 218 -44.23 -6.03 28.78
CA ILE A 218 -45.44 -5.68 29.52
C ILE A 218 -45.03 -4.98 30.80
N CYS A 219 -45.38 -3.71 30.95
CA CYS A 219 -45.19 -2.93 32.17
C CYS A 219 -46.54 -2.68 32.84
N SER A 220 -46.64 -2.91 34.14
CA SER A 220 -47.88 -2.72 34.91
C SER A 220 -47.59 -2.19 36.31
N LEU A 221 -48.58 -1.51 36.90
CA LEU A 221 -48.56 -1.05 38.29
C LEU A 221 -49.46 -1.95 39.15
N SER A 222 -48.96 -2.40 40.29
CA SER A 222 -49.69 -3.22 41.26
C SER A 222 -49.54 -2.66 42.67
N PHE A 223 -50.63 -2.69 43.45
CA PHE A 223 -50.65 -2.20 44.85
C PHE A 223 -50.47 -3.32 45.89
N HIS A 224 -50.61 -4.59 45.49
CA HIS A 224 -50.49 -5.76 46.38
C HIS A 224 -49.75 -6.92 45.69
N GLU A 225 -48.85 -7.60 46.40
CA GLU A 225 -48.07 -8.75 45.88
C GLU A 225 -48.94 -9.92 45.39
N LYS A 226 -50.15 -10.07 45.95
CA LYS A 226 -51.11 -11.13 45.60
C LYS A 226 -51.82 -10.92 44.25
N ASP A 227 -51.64 -9.75 43.62
CA ASP A 227 -52.21 -9.40 42.31
C ASP A 227 -51.11 -9.11 41.27
N SER A 228 -49.88 -9.58 41.50
CA SER A 228 -48.73 -9.36 40.61
C SER A 228 -48.99 -9.87 39.19
N LEU A 229 -48.52 -9.11 38.20
CA LEU A 229 -48.49 -9.46 36.78
C LEU A 229 -47.83 -10.82 36.56
N LYS A 230 -46.79 -11.14 37.35
CA LYS A 230 -46.12 -12.45 37.32
C LYS A 230 -47.04 -13.61 37.72
N GLN A 231 -47.92 -13.43 38.70
CA GLN A 231 -48.92 -14.44 39.05
C GLN A 231 -50.02 -14.55 37.99
N ARG A 232 -50.51 -13.41 37.47
CA ARG A 232 -51.51 -13.41 36.37
C ARG A 232 -51.01 -14.15 35.13
N LEU A 233 -49.72 -14.03 34.83
CA LEU A 233 -49.08 -14.71 33.70
C LEU A 233 -48.60 -16.14 34.00
N SER A 234 -48.62 -16.58 35.27
CA SER A 234 -48.07 -17.89 35.68
C SER A 234 -48.90 -19.10 35.24
N HIS A 235 -50.15 -18.89 34.84
CA HIS A 235 -51.07 -19.94 34.38
C HIS A 235 -51.10 -20.11 32.85
N ILE A 236 -50.27 -19.37 32.11
CA ILE A 236 -50.27 -19.36 30.65
C ILE A 236 -48.94 -19.89 30.14
N ASP A 237 -49.00 -20.66 29.05
CA ASP A 237 -47.85 -21.24 28.36
C ASP A 237 -47.10 -20.18 27.54
N LEU A 238 -46.53 -19.19 28.25
CA LEU A 238 -45.71 -18.11 27.69
C LEU A 238 -44.25 -18.35 28.04
N GLN A 239 -43.35 -18.23 27.06
CA GLN A 239 -41.92 -18.22 27.34
C GLN A 239 -41.52 -16.88 27.95
N ILE A 240 -41.56 -16.79 29.28
CA ILE A 240 -41.07 -15.63 30.02
C ILE A 240 -39.54 -15.63 29.95
N GLU A 241 -38.98 -14.68 29.21
CA GLU A 241 -37.54 -14.59 29.01
C GLU A 241 -36.85 -13.73 30.09
N GLY A 242 -37.61 -12.89 30.81
CA GLY A 242 -37.12 -12.07 31.92
C GLY A 242 -38.23 -11.33 32.66
N SER A 243 -38.04 -11.05 33.97
CA SER A 243 -38.96 -10.24 34.77
C SER A 243 -38.18 -9.33 35.73
N THR A 244 -38.71 -8.15 36.02
CA THR A 244 -38.15 -7.21 37.00
C THR A 244 -39.28 -6.58 37.81
N ILE A 245 -39.06 -6.46 39.12
CA ILE A 245 -39.98 -5.84 40.05
C ILE A 245 -39.23 -4.69 40.73
N ILE A 246 -39.76 -3.48 40.60
CA ILE A 246 -39.25 -2.30 41.30
C ILE A 246 -40.26 -1.95 42.39
N LYS A 247 -39.86 -2.11 43.65
CA LYS A 247 -40.67 -1.74 44.82
C LYS A 247 -40.34 -0.30 45.22
N GLU A 248 -41.30 0.60 45.06
CA GLU A 248 -41.29 1.94 45.63
C GLU A 248 -42.22 1.95 46.86
N GLU A 249 -42.02 2.86 47.82
CA GLU A 249 -42.51 2.77 49.22
C GLU A 249 -44.01 2.41 49.41
N THR A 250 -44.87 2.65 48.42
CA THR A 250 -46.29 2.29 48.41
C THR A 250 -46.77 1.55 47.15
N GLU A 251 -45.88 1.26 46.19
CA GLU A 251 -46.24 0.81 44.84
C GLU A 251 -45.26 -0.24 44.30
N ILE A 252 -45.79 -1.25 43.60
CA ILE A 252 -44.99 -2.26 42.92
C ILE A 252 -45.10 -2.00 41.42
N LYS A 253 -44.02 -1.53 40.80
CA LYS A 253 -43.91 -1.45 39.35
C LYS A 253 -43.35 -2.77 38.84
N GLU A 254 -44.07 -3.41 37.93
CA GLU A 254 -43.71 -4.72 37.39
C GLU A 254 -43.48 -4.68 35.89
N GLY A 255 -42.40 -5.32 35.46
CA GLY A 255 -42.01 -5.43 34.07
C GLY A 255 -41.73 -6.87 33.68
N ILE A 256 -42.36 -7.34 32.61
CA ILE A 256 -42.17 -8.69 32.09
C ILE A 256 -41.80 -8.62 30.62
N ILE A 257 -40.74 -9.35 30.25
CA ILE A 257 -40.35 -9.61 28.87
C ILE A 257 -40.77 -11.04 28.55
N ALA A 258 -41.66 -11.20 27.58
CA ALA A 258 -42.21 -12.48 27.17
C ALA A 258 -42.10 -12.68 25.65
N SER A 259 -41.77 -13.90 25.25
CA SER A 259 -41.87 -14.36 23.87
C SER A 259 -43.25 -14.93 23.61
N ILE A 260 -43.92 -14.46 22.54
CA ILE A 260 -45.21 -14.95 22.10
C ILE A 260 -45.07 -15.56 20.71
N GLU A 261 -45.43 -16.83 20.57
CA GLU A 261 -45.45 -17.54 19.30
C GLU A 261 -46.84 -17.49 18.68
N ILE A 262 -46.91 -17.05 17.41
CA ILE A 262 -48.14 -16.99 16.61
C ILE A 262 -48.02 -17.99 15.46
N PRO A 263 -48.62 -19.19 15.58
CA PRO A 263 -48.56 -20.19 14.52
C PRO A 263 -49.33 -19.75 13.27
N PHE A 264 -48.87 -20.19 12.10
CA PHE A 264 -49.51 -19.92 10.82
C PHE A 264 -49.47 -21.13 9.88
N HIS A 265 -50.48 -21.24 9.01
CA HIS A 265 -50.58 -22.33 8.03
C HIS A 265 -50.27 -21.91 6.58
N ALA A 266 -50.17 -20.60 6.33
CA ALA A 266 -49.71 -19.99 5.07
C ALA A 266 -49.07 -18.63 5.41
N SER A 267 -48.12 -18.13 4.60
CA SER A 267 -47.33 -16.90 4.86
C SER A 267 -48.20 -15.77 5.41
N PRO A 268 -48.18 -15.50 6.72
CA PRO A 268 -49.07 -14.53 7.32
C PRO A 268 -48.53 -13.12 7.06
N SER A 269 -49.44 -12.14 7.02
CA SER A 269 -49.04 -10.76 7.23
C SER A 269 -48.43 -10.64 8.63
N PRO A 270 -47.18 -10.13 8.78
CA PRO A 270 -46.57 -9.90 10.09
C PRO A 270 -47.45 -9.05 11.00
N ILE A 271 -48.30 -8.22 10.41
CA ILE A 271 -49.16 -7.28 11.11
C ILE A 271 -50.42 -7.96 11.63
N ASP A 272 -51.01 -8.90 10.87
CA ASP A 272 -52.12 -9.73 11.36
C ASP A 272 -51.67 -10.63 12.51
N ALA A 273 -50.45 -11.15 12.42
CA ALA A 273 -49.86 -11.92 13.51
C ALA A 273 -49.57 -11.05 14.74
N ARG A 274 -49.10 -9.81 14.54
CA ARG A 274 -48.92 -8.85 15.64
C ARG A 274 -50.25 -8.46 16.27
N LYS A 275 -51.33 -8.29 15.49
CA LYS A 275 -52.69 -8.04 16.01
C LYS A 275 -53.19 -9.21 16.85
N LYS A 276 -52.97 -10.45 16.39
CA LYS A 276 -53.26 -11.66 17.19
C LYS A 276 -52.43 -11.71 18.48
N CYS A 277 -51.14 -11.32 18.39
CA CYS A 277 -50.27 -11.18 19.56
C CYS A 277 -50.83 -10.15 20.55
N ALA A 278 -51.25 -8.97 20.08
CA ALA A 278 -51.89 -7.95 20.90
C ALA A 278 -53.21 -8.44 21.54
N GLN A 279 -54.07 -9.12 20.78
CA GLN A 279 -55.31 -9.71 21.29
C GLN A 279 -55.06 -10.78 22.36
N LEU A 280 -54.04 -11.61 22.16
CA LEU A 280 -53.61 -12.57 23.17
C LEU A 280 -53.19 -11.82 24.44
N ILE A 281 -52.30 -10.84 24.34
CA ILE A 281 -51.86 -10.05 25.52
C ILE A 281 -53.05 -9.39 26.22
N GLU A 282 -53.99 -8.80 25.48
CA GLU A 282 -55.18 -8.13 26.04
C GLU A 282 -56.06 -9.12 26.81
N GLY A 283 -56.23 -10.34 26.30
CA GLY A 283 -56.92 -11.42 26.99
C GLY A 283 -56.23 -11.87 28.29
N LEU A 284 -54.92 -11.63 28.43
CA LEU A 284 -54.13 -12.06 29.58
C LEU A 284 -54.04 -11.01 30.69
N ILE A 285 -53.88 -9.73 30.33
CA ILE A 285 -53.61 -8.66 31.30
C ILE A 285 -54.74 -7.62 31.38
N GLY A 286 -55.78 -7.77 30.56
CA GLY A 286 -56.82 -6.77 30.36
C GLY A 286 -56.41 -5.67 29.38
N PRO A 287 -57.22 -4.58 29.27
CA PRO A 287 -56.94 -3.50 28.34
C PRO A 287 -55.58 -2.86 28.64
N PHE A 288 -54.79 -2.62 27.60
CA PHE A 288 -53.45 -2.08 27.71
C PHE A 288 -53.20 -1.01 26.64
N ARG A 289 -52.14 -0.22 26.82
CA ARG A 289 -51.68 0.77 25.84
C ARG A 289 -50.53 0.20 25.00
N ASP A 290 -50.78 0.02 23.71
CA ASP A 290 -49.77 -0.43 22.74
C ASP A 290 -48.86 0.74 22.32
N ILE A 291 -47.61 0.72 22.74
CA ILE A 291 -46.67 1.83 22.56
C ILE A 291 -46.21 1.98 21.10
N ASN A 292 -46.00 0.86 20.39
CA ASN A 292 -45.51 0.87 19.02
C ASN A 292 -46.55 0.43 17.97
N GLY A 293 -47.76 0.04 18.39
CA GLY A 293 -48.86 -0.32 17.50
C GLY A 293 -49.31 0.83 16.61
N GLY A 294 -49.34 2.05 17.14
CA GLY A 294 -49.78 3.23 16.40
C GLY A 294 -48.87 3.61 15.22
N LEU A 295 -47.59 3.23 15.22
CA LEU A 295 -46.70 3.46 14.09
C LEU A 295 -46.98 2.45 12.96
N LEU A 296 -47.22 1.19 13.31
CA LEU A 296 -47.54 0.12 12.36
C LEU A 296 -48.93 0.28 11.74
N GLU A 297 -49.93 0.67 12.53
CA GLU A 297 -51.26 1.02 12.01
C GLU A 297 -51.18 2.20 11.04
N LYS A 298 -50.36 3.20 11.35
CA LYS A 298 -50.09 4.30 10.43
C LYS A 298 -49.37 3.83 9.18
N THR A 299 -48.39 2.94 9.28
CA THR A 299 -47.70 2.35 8.12
C THR A 299 -48.64 1.55 7.22
N GLU A 300 -49.51 0.70 7.78
CA GLU A 300 -50.54 -0.02 7.02
C GLU A 300 -51.48 0.96 6.36
N LYS A 301 -52.02 1.90 7.13
CA LYS A 301 -52.91 2.93 6.62
C LYS A 301 -52.25 3.68 5.47
N ASN A 302 -50.98 4.07 5.60
CA ASN A 302 -50.25 4.78 4.55
C ASN A 302 -50.03 3.90 3.29
N LEU A 303 -49.83 2.58 3.44
CA LEU A 303 -49.76 1.65 2.31
C LEU A 303 -51.12 1.45 1.64
N PHE A 304 -52.21 1.34 2.40
CA PHE A 304 -53.58 1.26 1.89
C PHE A 304 -53.99 2.55 1.18
N ASP A 305 -53.74 3.70 1.80
CA ASP A 305 -53.99 5.03 1.24
C ASP A 305 -53.15 5.23 -0.02
N LEU A 306 -51.88 4.77 -0.03
CA LEU A 306 -51.03 4.77 -1.23
C LEU A 306 -51.62 3.89 -2.34
N ALA A 307 -52.10 2.68 -2.04
CA ALA A 307 -52.73 1.80 -3.02
C ALA A 307 -54.03 2.40 -3.57
N ALA A 308 -54.87 2.97 -2.69
CA ALA A 308 -56.12 3.60 -3.05
C ALA A 308 -55.91 4.83 -3.95
N GLU A 309 -54.96 5.69 -3.63
CA GLU A 309 -54.70 6.92 -4.38
C GLU A 309 -53.84 6.69 -5.64
N SER A 310 -52.96 5.68 -5.67
CA SER A 310 -52.15 5.36 -6.87
C SER A 310 -52.88 4.48 -7.88
N GLY A 311 -53.91 3.73 -7.45
CA GLY A 311 -54.60 2.74 -8.29
C GLY A 311 -53.80 1.45 -8.55
N GLU A 312 -52.69 1.24 -7.84
CA GLU A 312 -51.83 0.05 -7.98
C GLU A 312 -52.22 -1.00 -6.93
N SER A 313 -51.95 -2.28 -7.22
CA SER A 313 -52.22 -3.34 -6.25
C SER A 313 -51.27 -3.23 -5.06
N ILE A 314 -51.75 -3.61 -3.86
CA ILE A 314 -50.91 -3.61 -2.65
C ILE A 314 -49.69 -4.51 -2.87
N ASP A 315 -49.85 -5.66 -3.53
CA ASP A 315 -48.74 -6.59 -3.78
C ASP A 315 -47.65 -5.99 -4.69
N ASP A 316 -48.03 -5.17 -5.68
CA ASP A 316 -47.07 -4.47 -6.55
C ASP A 316 -46.34 -3.34 -5.82
N LEU A 317 -46.99 -2.71 -4.84
CA LEU A 317 -46.43 -1.61 -4.06
C LEU A 317 -45.50 -2.09 -2.94
N LYS A 318 -45.69 -3.29 -2.40
CA LYS A 318 -44.89 -3.84 -1.28
C LYS A 318 -43.37 -3.73 -1.50
N PRO A 319 -42.78 -4.15 -2.63
CA PRO A 319 -41.33 -4.05 -2.85
C PRO A 319 -40.82 -2.61 -2.81
N PHE A 320 -41.57 -1.67 -3.36
CA PHE A 320 -41.24 -0.24 -3.30
C PHE A 320 -41.38 0.28 -1.87
N PHE A 321 -42.53 0.06 -1.25
CA PHE A 321 -42.89 0.67 0.02
C PHE A 321 -41.95 0.22 1.15
N TYR A 322 -41.58 -1.05 1.17
CA TYR A 322 -40.62 -1.57 2.16
C TYR A 322 -39.16 -1.27 1.84
N SER A 323 -38.85 -0.73 0.65
CA SER A 323 -37.51 -0.22 0.32
C SER A 323 -37.25 1.20 0.85
N ILE A 324 -38.29 1.87 1.38
CA ILE A 324 -38.21 3.27 1.83
C ILE A 324 -37.28 3.40 3.03
N THR A 325 -36.30 4.31 2.91
CA THR A 325 -35.39 4.68 4.00
C THR A 325 -35.32 6.20 4.17
N PRO A 326 -35.32 6.72 5.41
CA PRO A 326 -35.49 6.01 6.70
C PRO A 326 -36.87 5.34 6.89
N GLN A 327 -36.97 4.28 7.70
CA GLN A 327 -38.19 3.46 7.84
C GLN A 327 -39.37 4.23 8.42
N GLU A 328 -39.13 5.24 9.24
CA GLU A 328 -40.15 6.09 9.84
C GLU A 328 -41.02 6.79 8.78
N LEU A 329 -40.43 7.07 7.61
CA LEU A 329 -41.15 7.67 6.48
C LEU A 329 -42.22 6.75 5.90
N GLN A 330 -42.18 5.43 6.14
CA GLN A 330 -43.26 4.54 5.74
C GLN A 330 -44.57 4.89 6.46
N ALA A 331 -44.48 5.35 7.71
CA ALA A 331 -45.64 5.75 8.51
C ALA A 331 -46.03 7.23 8.35
N THR A 332 -45.06 8.09 8.02
CA THR A 332 -45.25 9.56 8.10
C THR A 332 -45.10 10.31 6.79
N ALA A 333 -44.60 9.68 5.72
CA ALA A 333 -44.46 10.36 4.44
C ALA A 333 -45.84 10.68 3.84
N PRO A 334 -46.06 11.91 3.32
CA PRO A 334 -47.29 12.25 2.64
C PRO A 334 -47.54 11.34 1.41
N ILE A 335 -48.78 10.90 1.21
CA ILE A 335 -49.16 10.05 0.07
C ILE A 335 -48.73 10.62 -1.29
N PRO A 336 -48.89 11.92 -1.59
CA PRO A 336 -48.41 12.48 -2.86
C PRO A 336 -46.89 12.31 -3.08
N LEU A 337 -46.09 12.36 -2.01
CA LEU A 337 -44.65 12.15 -2.07
C LEU A 337 -44.33 10.70 -2.44
N LEU A 338 -45.05 9.75 -1.85
CA LEU A 338 -44.91 8.32 -2.10
C LEU A 338 -45.32 7.95 -3.53
N ILE A 339 -46.47 8.47 -4.00
CA ILE A 339 -46.95 8.27 -5.37
C ILE A 339 -45.92 8.80 -6.38
N HIS A 340 -45.39 10.01 -6.15
CA HIS A 340 -44.40 10.60 -7.05
C HIS A 340 -43.10 9.79 -7.07
N SER A 341 -42.63 9.33 -5.90
CA SER A 341 -41.43 8.48 -5.80
C SER A 341 -41.62 7.16 -6.55
N TYR A 342 -42.73 6.45 -6.31
CA TYR A 342 -43.05 5.18 -6.98
C TYR A 342 -43.15 5.36 -8.50
N THR A 343 -43.91 6.37 -8.95
CA THR A 343 -44.10 6.66 -10.38
C THR A 343 -42.78 7.03 -11.06
N SER A 344 -41.94 7.83 -10.40
CA SER A 344 -40.61 8.19 -10.91
C SER A 344 -39.70 6.98 -11.04
N LEU A 345 -39.72 6.07 -10.05
CA LEU A 345 -38.94 4.84 -10.03
C LEU A 345 -39.41 3.86 -11.14
N LYS A 346 -40.73 3.76 -11.37
CA LYS A 346 -41.34 2.96 -12.46
C LYS A 346 -40.95 3.50 -13.84
N LYS A 347 -41.09 4.81 -14.06
CA LYS A 347 -40.65 5.48 -15.30
C LYS A 347 -39.14 5.33 -15.55
N ALA A 348 -38.33 5.45 -14.49
CA ALA A 348 -36.89 5.30 -14.60
C ALA A 348 -36.49 3.89 -15.05
N LYS A 349 -37.17 2.85 -14.52
CA LYS A 349 -36.95 1.45 -14.92
C LYS A 349 -37.09 1.22 -16.43
N GLU A 350 -37.99 1.96 -17.08
CA GLU A 350 -38.21 1.89 -18.53
C GLU A 350 -37.27 2.82 -19.33
N SER A 351 -36.74 3.87 -18.71
CA SER A 351 -36.02 4.96 -19.40
C SER A 351 -34.48 4.88 -19.32
N PHE A 352 -33.91 3.88 -18.63
CA PHE A 352 -32.46 3.73 -18.42
C PHE A 352 -31.64 3.23 -19.63
N GLU A 353 -32.19 3.30 -20.83
CA GLU A 353 -31.43 3.03 -22.07
C GLU A 353 -30.57 4.23 -22.52
N GLN A 354 -30.90 5.45 -22.08
CA GLN A 354 -30.30 6.68 -22.60
C GLN A 354 -29.45 7.47 -21.58
N SER A 355 -29.73 7.37 -20.28
CA SER A 355 -28.97 8.06 -19.22
C SER A 355 -29.09 7.33 -17.89
N ASP A 356 -27.98 7.13 -17.19
CA ASP A 356 -27.90 6.48 -15.87
C ASP A 356 -28.27 7.41 -14.69
N LEU A 357 -28.53 8.69 -14.96
CA LEU A 357 -29.05 9.70 -14.03
C LEU A 357 -30.26 10.39 -14.65
N LEU A 358 -31.40 10.36 -13.95
CA LEU A 358 -32.68 10.91 -14.41
C LEU A 358 -33.31 11.79 -13.33
N PHE A 359 -33.98 12.86 -13.75
CA PHE A 359 -34.68 13.79 -12.86
C PHE A 359 -36.17 13.86 -13.23
N TYR A 360 -37.05 13.68 -12.25
CA TYR A 360 -38.49 13.80 -12.40
C TYR A 360 -39.05 14.83 -11.43
N GLU A 361 -39.78 15.80 -11.95
CA GLU A 361 -40.30 16.93 -11.17
C GLU A 361 -41.80 17.04 -11.32
N ASN A 362 -42.50 17.25 -10.20
CA ASN A 362 -43.94 17.52 -10.18
C ASN A 362 -44.32 18.30 -8.91
N GLN A 363 -45.03 19.43 -9.05
CA GLN A 363 -45.65 20.18 -7.94
C GLN A 363 -44.79 20.32 -6.65
N GLY A 364 -43.56 20.83 -6.77
CA GLY A 364 -42.69 21.02 -5.59
C GLY A 364 -42.07 19.73 -5.03
N ILE A 365 -42.05 18.66 -5.83
CA ILE A 365 -41.40 17.39 -5.51
C ILE A 365 -40.39 17.06 -6.61
N LEU A 366 -39.15 16.78 -6.22
CA LEU A 366 -38.06 16.36 -7.11
C LEU A 366 -37.63 14.93 -6.79
N SER A 367 -37.70 14.04 -7.77
CA SER A 367 -37.16 12.69 -7.72
C SER A 367 -35.90 12.59 -8.58
N ILE A 368 -34.84 12.03 -8.00
CA ILE A 368 -33.54 11.80 -8.63
C ILE A 368 -33.35 10.29 -8.71
N CYS A 369 -33.45 9.72 -9.91
CA CYS A 369 -33.30 8.29 -10.15
C CYS A 369 -31.92 8.00 -10.71
N ILE A 370 -31.21 7.05 -10.09
CA ILE A 370 -29.85 6.65 -10.49
C ILE A 370 -29.76 5.13 -10.63
N LYS A 371 -29.14 4.67 -11.71
CA LYS A 371 -28.80 3.26 -11.91
C LYS A 371 -27.43 2.97 -11.32
N ILE A 372 -27.36 2.08 -10.32
CA ILE A 372 -26.13 1.81 -9.57
C ILE A 372 -25.75 0.33 -9.69
N LYS A 373 -24.49 0.07 -10.06
CA LYS A 373 -23.88 -1.29 -10.07
C LYS A 373 -23.10 -1.61 -8.78
N GLU A 374 -22.70 -0.61 -7.98
CA GLU A 374 -21.87 -0.75 -6.77
C GLU A 374 -22.23 0.28 -5.67
N GLY A 375 -22.29 -0.14 -4.40
CA GLY A 375 -22.80 0.68 -3.28
C GLY A 375 -21.97 1.91 -2.86
N ALA A 376 -20.75 2.12 -3.39
CA ALA A 376 -19.86 3.19 -2.95
C ALA A 376 -20.35 4.60 -3.35
N PHE A 377 -20.97 4.75 -4.53
CA PHE A 377 -21.54 6.04 -4.97
C PHE A 377 -22.67 6.50 -4.06
N LEU A 378 -23.56 5.58 -3.68
CA LEU A 378 -24.74 5.88 -2.86
C LEU A 378 -24.35 6.50 -1.52
N LYS A 379 -23.24 6.07 -0.91
CA LYS A 379 -22.73 6.66 0.35
C LYS A 379 -22.28 8.11 0.19
N GLY A 380 -21.60 8.43 -0.91
CA GLY A 380 -21.16 9.79 -1.22
C GLY A 380 -22.33 10.69 -1.65
N PHE A 381 -23.22 10.16 -2.49
CA PHE A 381 -24.45 10.82 -2.92
C PHE A 381 -25.37 11.17 -1.73
N LYS A 382 -25.57 10.24 -0.79
CA LYS A 382 -26.30 10.50 0.47
C LYS A 382 -25.69 11.65 1.26
N LYS A 383 -24.36 11.79 1.32
CA LYS A 383 -23.70 12.95 1.97
C LYS A 383 -23.91 14.26 1.24
N VAL A 384 -24.02 14.24 -0.09
CA VAL A 384 -24.24 15.44 -0.90
C VAL A 384 -25.66 15.96 -0.74
N ILE A 385 -26.64 15.06 -0.64
CA ILE A 385 -28.07 15.40 -0.56
C ILE A 385 -28.55 15.60 0.88
N ASN A 386 -28.05 14.83 1.85
CA ASN A 386 -28.42 15.00 3.27
C ASN A 386 -27.78 16.27 3.83
N LYS A 387 -28.44 17.43 3.60
CA LYS A 387 -28.24 18.66 4.36
C LYS A 387 -29.40 18.82 5.34
N GLU A 388 -29.18 19.49 6.48
CA GLU A 388 -30.17 19.66 7.56
C GLU A 388 -31.55 20.18 7.10
N ALA A 389 -31.60 20.89 5.97
CA ALA A 389 -32.84 21.43 5.39
C ALA A 389 -33.67 20.43 4.58
N PHE A 390 -33.08 19.34 4.07
CA PHE A 390 -33.79 18.36 3.24
C PHE A 390 -34.06 17.08 4.03
N ARG A 391 -35.31 16.59 4.00
CA ARG A 391 -35.69 15.25 4.50
C ARG A 391 -35.90 14.29 3.31
N PRO A 392 -34.82 13.80 2.67
CA PRO A 392 -34.92 12.94 1.48
C PRO A 392 -35.54 11.58 1.80
N LEU A 393 -36.41 11.13 0.91
CA LEU A 393 -36.92 9.77 0.87
C LEU A 393 -36.11 8.96 -0.14
N PHE A 394 -35.48 7.86 0.29
CA PHE A 394 -34.78 6.95 -0.61
C PHE A 394 -35.59 5.67 -0.80
N SER A 395 -35.79 5.25 -2.05
CA SER A 395 -36.46 4.00 -2.43
C SER A 395 -35.67 3.28 -3.54
N SER A 396 -35.85 1.97 -3.69
CA SER A 396 -35.08 1.21 -4.69
C SER A 396 -35.82 0.01 -5.28
N PHE A 397 -35.52 -0.29 -6.55
CA PHE A 397 -35.86 -1.56 -7.19
C PHE A 397 -34.60 -2.37 -7.51
N GLU A 398 -34.61 -3.66 -7.18
CA GLU A 398 -33.61 -4.60 -7.65
C GLU A 398 -34.01 -5.22 -8.99
N THR A 399 -33.05 -5.32 -9.90
CA THR A 399 -33.17 -6.06 -11.17
C THR A 399 -32.08 -7.13 -11.21
N LYS A 400 -32.18 -8.10 -12.15
CA LYS A 400 -31.26 -9.25 -12.27
C LYS A 400 -29.75 -8.91 -12.28
N SER A 401 -29.35 -7.66 -12.57
CA SER A 401 -27.96 -7.23 -12.65
C SER A 401 -27.67 -5.81 -12.14
N THR A 402 -28.67 -5.11 -11.59
CA THR A 402 -28.55 -3.66 -11.27
C THR A 402 -29.57 -3.22 -10.23
N THR A 403 -29.18 -2.33 -9.33
CA THR A 403 -30.11 -1.68 -8.39
C THR A 403 -30.41 -0.27 -8.90
N ILE A 404 -31.69 0.07 -9.02
CA ILE A 404 -32.14 1.43 -9.31
C ILE A 404 -32.51 2.07 -7.99
N THR A 405 -31.91 3.21 -7.66
CA THR A 405 -32.23 3.97 -6.45
C THR A 405 -32.85 5.31 -6.83
N CYS A 406 -33.99 5.65 -6.25
CA CYS A 406 -34.62 6.96 -6.34
C CYS A 406 -34.45 7.71 -5.02
N CYS A 407 -34.12 8.99 -5.11
CA CYS A 407 -34.12 9.93 -4.00
C CYS A 407 -35.17 11.00 -4.28
N THR A 408 -36.21 11.08 -3.45
CA THR A 408 -37.32 12.02 -3.59
C THR A 408 -37.28 13.08 -2.49
N LEU A 409 -37.39 14.35 -2.89
CA LEU A 409 -37.26 15.53 -2.05
C LEU A 409 -38.51 16.40 -2.22
N SER A 410 -39.02 16.99 -1.15
CA SER A 410 -39.91 18.15 -1.24
C SER A 410 -39.05 19.41 -1.29
N VAL A 411 -39.36 20.30 -2.23
CA VAL A 411 -38.59 21.49 -2.58
C VAL A 411 -39.51 22.70 -2.61
N SER A 412 -39.06 23.80 -2.02
CA SER A 412 -39.92 24.94 -1.73
C SER A 412 -40.03 25.93 -2.90
N ASN A 413 -39.04 25.95 -3.79
CA ASN A 413 -39.01 26.86 -4.94
C ASN A 413 -38.22 26.31 -6.14
N PHE A 414 -38.43 26.89 -7.32
CA PHE A 414 -37.81 26.45 -8.58
C PHE A 414 -36.29 26.68 -8.64
N SER A 415 -35.77 27.72 -7.96
CA SER A 415 -34.32 28.00 -7.92
C SER A 415 -33.55 26.87 -7.23
N GLU A 416 -34.10 26.38 -6.12
CA GLU A 416 -33.57 25.27 -5.33
C GLU A 416 -33.50 23.97 -6.15
N VAL A 417 -34.53 23.71 -6.98
CA VAL A 417 -34.55 22.56 -7.90
C VAL A 417 -33.39 22.61 -8.91
N GLN A 418 -33.17 23.77 -9.54
CA GLN A 418 -32.13 23.93 -10.55
C GLN A 418 -30.73 23.79 -9.94
N GLU A 419 -30.53 24.31 -8.73
CA GLU A 419 -29.28 24.19 -8.00
C GLU A 419 -28.98 22.73 -7.62
N ILE A 420 -29.98 21.99 -7.11
CA ILE A 420 -29.86 20.57 -6.79
C ILE A 420 -29.54 19.75 -8.04
N LYS A 421 -30.26 19.97 -9.15
CA LYS A 421 -29.98 19.29 -10.43
C LYS A 421 -28.56 19.55 -10.91
N LYS A 422 -28.08 20.80 -10.82
CA LYS A 422 -26.72 21.19 -11.20
C LYS A 422 -25.66 20.51 -10.33
N HIS A 423 -25.81 20.54 -9.01
CA HIS A 423 -24.86 19.93 -8.07
C HIS A 423 -24.81 18.41 -8.20
N VAL A 424 -25.97 17.76 -8.31
CA VAL A 424 -26.05 16.30 -8.49
C VAL A 424 -25.44 15.89 -9.83
N SER A 425 -25.75 16.61 -10.91
CA SER A 425 -25.16 16.34 -12.24
C SER A 425 -23.65 16.60 -12.27
N TYR A 426 -23.16 17.59 -11.52
CA TYR A 426 -21.72 17.84 -11.36
C TYR A 426 -21.05 16.70 -10.59
N TYR A 427 -21.59 16.33 -9.43
CA TYR A 427 -21.07 15.23 -8.62
C TYR A 427 -21.08 13.90 -9.37
N TYR A 428 -22.17 13.62 -10.09
CA TYR A 428 -22.32 12.42 -10.92
C TYR A 428 -21.28 12.39 -12.06
N ARG A 429 -21.12 13.48 -12.81
CA ARG A 429 -20.08 13.60 -13.86
C ARG A 429 -18.67 13.46 -13.29
N HIS A 430 -18.40 14.05 -12.13
CA HIS A 430 -17.10 13.93 -11.47
C HIS A 430 -16.86 12.50 -10.95
N TRP A 431 -17.90 11.79 -10.50
CA TRP A 431 -17.80 10.40 -10.09
C TRP A 431 -17.61 9.46 -11.29
N LEU A 432 -18.34 9.66 -12.40
CA LEU A 432 -18.10 8.95 -13.65
C LEU A 432 -16.69 9.21 -14.20
N GLY A 433 -16.21 10.46 -14.11
CA GLY A 433 -14.84 10.82 -14.49
C GLY A 433 -13.76 10.08 -13.69
N LYS A 434 -14.04 9.71 -12.42
CA LYS A 434 -13.17 8.83 -11.63
C LYS A 434 -13.23 7.36 -12.06
N LYS A 435 -14.27 6.92 -12.77
CA LYS A 435 -14.49 5.51 -13.17
C LYS A 435 -13.97 5.19 -14.58
N GLU A 436 -13.68 6.19 -15.42
CA GLU A 436 -13.23 5.97 -16.80
C GLU A 436 -11.81 6.45 -17.14
N GLN A 437 -11.06 7.00 -16.19
CA GLN A 437 -9.63 7.19 -16.39
C GLN A 437 -8.86 5.96 -15.90
N LYS A 438 -8.64 4.99 -16.81
CA LYS A 438 -7.68 3.91 -16.59
C LYS A 438 -6.38 4.53 -16.04
N GLN A 439 -5.92 4.09 -14.87
CA GLN A 439 -4.66 4.55 -14.25
C GLN A 439 -3.47 3.89 -14.97
N VAL A 440 -3.40 4.13 -16.28
CA VAL A 440 -2.37 3.66 -17.20
C VAL A 440 -1.47 4.86 -17.50
N LEU A 441 -0.19 4.72 -17.20
CA LEU A 441 0.84 5.68 -17.55
C LEU A 441 1.59 5.18 -18.80
N ARG A 442 1.57 5.98 -19.87
CA ARG A 442 2.30 5.70 -21.12
C ARG A 442 3.58 6.52 -21.16
N ILE A 443 4.73 5.86 -21.15
CA ILE A 443 6.06 6.48 -21.20
C ILE A 443 6.85 5.88 -22.36
N SER A 444 7.96 6.52 -22.71
CA SER A 444 8.87 6.01 -23.72
C SER A 444 10.26 5.72 -23.14
N SER A 445 10.94 4.75 -23.74
CA SER A 445 12.38 4.55 -23.58
C SER A 445 13.06 4.65 -24.94
N ASN A 446 14.22 5.30 -25.00
CA ASN A 446 15.02 5.43 -26.23
C ASN A 446 15.94 4.25 -26.50
N THR A 447 16.06 3.34 -25.54
CA THR A 447 16.86 2.12 -25.62
C THR A 447 16.07 0.93 -25.06
N SER A 448 16.44 -0.27 -25.50
CA SER A 448 15.99 -1.51 -24.87
C SER A 448 16.69 -1.71 -23.53
N PHE A 449 16.04 -2.44 -22.63
CA PHE A 449 16.62 -2.84 -21.35
C PHE A 449 17.59 -4.01 -21.52
N ILE A 450 18.69 -4.02 -20.75
CA ILE A 450 19.76 -5.03 -20.86
C ILE A 450 19.30 -6.39 -20.32
N SER A 451 18.63 -6.38 -19.18
CA SER A 451 18.16 -7.58 -18.49
C SER A 451 17.04 -7.23 -17.52
N PHE A 452 16.09 -8.15 -17.31
CA PHE A 452 15.10 -8.03 -16.23
C PHE A 452 15.59 -8.68 -14.92
N ASP A 453 16.83 -9.19 -14.88
CA ASP A 453 17.51 -9.62 -13.66
C ASP A 453 18.25 -8.42 -13.00
N PRO A 454 17.91 -8.03 -11.77
CA PRO A 454 18.55 -6.92 -11.06
C PRO A 454 20.05 -7.11 -10.80
N ARG A 455 20.55 -8.35 -10.86
CA ARG A 455 21.97 -8.67 -10.68
C ARG A 455 22.84 -8.33 -11.90
N ILE A 456 22.21 -8.15 -13.07
CA ILE A 456 22.89 -7.98 -14.38
C ILE A 456 22.72 -6.56 -14.95
N GLY A 457 21.68 -5.82 -14.58
CA GLY A 457 21.43 -4.45 -15.07
C GLY A 457 22.57 -3.48 -14.72
N THR A 458 23.03 -2.69 -15.68
CA THR A 458 24.26 -1.85 -15.51
C THR A 458 24.11 -0.40 -15.93
N ASP A 459 23.15 -0.10 -16.79
CA ASP A 459 22.78 1.25 -17.21
C ASP A 459 21.64 1.81 -16.33
N GLU A 460 21.46 3.12 -16.41
CA GLU A 460 20.48 3.84 -15.58
C GLU A 460 19.05 3.54 -16.02
N GLU A 461 18.84 3.28 -17.31
CA GLU A 461 17.58 2.92 -17.92
C GLU A 461 17.07 1.56 -17.39
N THR A 462 17.92 0.53 -17.38
CA THR A 462 17.56 -0.77 -16.78
C THR A 462 17.42 -0.66 -15.26
N SER A 463 18.28 0.12 -14.59
CA SER A 463 18.17 0.34 -13.14
C SER A 463 16.86 1.06 -12.76
N PHE A 464 16.39 1.99 -13.60
CA PHE A 464 15.09 2.64 -13.44
C PHE A 464 13.95 1.62 -13.47
N LEU A 465 13.98 0.70 -14.44
CA LEU A 465 13.01 -0.38 -14.54
C LEU A 465 13.09 -1.31 -13.32
N HIS A 466 14.28 -1.70 -12.88
CA HIS A 466 14.45 -2.56 -11.72
C HIS A 466 13.93 -1.94 -10.43
N ARG A 467 14.01 -0.61 -10.25
CA ARG A 467 13.39 0.08 -9.10
C ARG A 467 11.86 -0.04 -9.06
N LEU A 468 11.21 -0.35 -10.18
CA LEU A 468 9.76 -0.62 -10.23
C LEU A 468 9.45 -2.09 -9.94
N LEU A 469 10.31 -2.99 -10.42
CA LEU A 469 10.16 -4.43 -10.34
C LEU A 469 10.62 -5.01 -8.99
N PHE A 470 11.63 -4.41 -8.37
CA PHE A 470 12.26 -4.90 -7.14
C PHE A 470 12.34 -3.82 -6.06
N ALA A 471 12.19 -4.24 -4.82
CA ALA A 471 12.42 -3.42 -3.63
C ALA A 471 13.63 -3.97 -2.85
N GLY A 472 14.68 -3.17 -2.73
CA GLY A 472 15.87 -3.48 -1.94
C GLY A 472 15.69 -3.21 -0.44
N LEU A 473 16.79 -3.19 0.31
CA LEU A 473 16.78 -2.86 1.74
C LEU A 473 16.38 -1.40 1.97
N MET A 474 16.97 -0.50 1.21
CA MET A 474 16.79 0.95 1.31
C MET A 474 16.18 1.50 0.02
N GLN A 475 15.61 2.70 0.10
CA GLN A 475 15.14 3.47 -1.06
C GLN A 475 15.43 4.95 -0.88
N VAL A 476 15.44 5.70 -1.98
CA VAL A 476 15.47 7.16 -1.94
C VAL A 476 14.04 7.67 -1.82
N ASN A 477 13.83 8.53 -0.82
CA ASN A 477 12.52 9.04 -0.49
C ASN A 477 12.18 10.31 -1.26
N SER A 478 11.01 10.86 -0.94
CA SER A 478 10.49 12.05 -1.59
C SER A 478 11.39 13.30 -1.57
N LYS A 479 12.29 13.38 -0.59
CA LYS A 479 13.17 14.52 -0.37
C LYS A 479 14.58 14.26 -0.89
N GLY A 480 14.81 13.11 -1.55
CA GLY A 480 16.14 12.70 -2.02
C GLY A 480 16.99 12.12 -0.90
N SER A 481 16.41 11.84 0.27
CA SER A 481 17.10 11.23 1.40
C SER A 481 16.90 9.72 1.38
N VAL A 482 17.90 8.97 1.84
CA VAL A 482 17.78 7.52 2.00
C VAL A 482 16.85 7.19 3.15
N GLU A 483 15.95 6.24 2.94
CA GLU A 483 15.07 5.66 3.95
C GLU A 483 14.92 4.14 3.77
N GLY A 484 14.33 3.46 4.75
CA GLY A 484 14.08 2.02 4.69
C GLY A 484 13.01 1.65 3.67
N ALA A 485 13.33 0.70 2.78
CA ALA A 485 12.38 0.03 1.90
C ALA A 485 11.90 -1.27 2.55
N ILE A 486 12.50 -2.42 2.21
CA ILE A 486 12.21 -3.69 2.90
C ILE A 486 12.75 -3.64 4.34
N ALA A 487 13.87 -2.96 4.58
CA ALA A 487 14.30 -2.66 5.95
C ALA A 487 13.29 -1.71 6.60
N LYS A 488 12.72 -2.13 7.73
CA LYS A 488 11.88 -1.31 8.60
C LYS A 488 12.75 -0.44 9.51
N GLU A 489 13.86 -0.99 9.97
CA GLU A 489 14.78 -0.38 10.92
C GLU A 489 16.21 -0.84 10.62
N VAL A 490 17.18 0.03 10.89
CA VAL A 490 18.60 -0.24 10.69
C VAL A 490 19.36 0.20 11.93
N GLU A 491 20.07 -0.73 12.54
CA GLU A 491 21.00 -0.46 13.64
C GLU A 491 22.44 -0.47 13.09
N VAL A 492 23.26 0.46 13.57
CA VAL A 492 24.65 0.62 13.12
C VAL A 492 25.59 0.51 14.32
N PHE A 493 26.53 -0.41 14.23
CA PHE A 493 27.49 -0.75 15.29
C PHE A 493 28.94 -0.62 14.80
N ASP A 494 29.88 -0.80 15.73
CA ASP A 494 31.32 -0.95 15.46
C ASP A 494 31.89 0.15 14.55
N GLN A 495 31.54 1.41 14.83
CA GLN A 495 31.96 2.57 14.04
C GLN A 495 31.61 2.42 12.54
N ARG A 496 30.35 2.09 12.24
CA ARG A 496 29.84 1.88 10.86
C ARG A 496 30.47 0.68 10.13
N LYS A 497 30.88 -0.35 10.88
CA LYS A 497 31.35 -1.63 10.29
C LYS A 497 30.36 -2.77 10.40
N HIS A 498 29.30 -2.62 11.20
CA HIS A 498 28.25 -3.62 11.31
C HIS A 498 26.89 -2.95 11.19
N TYR A 499 26.09 -3.42 10.23
CA TYR A 499 24.74 -2.96 9.97
C TYR A 499 23.77 -4.12 10.19
N ARG A 500 22.80 -3.93 11.08
CA ARG A 500 21.69 -4.87 11.26
C ARG A 500 20.42 -4.30 10.67
N PHE A 501 19.89 -4.96 9.65
CA PHE A 501 18.64 -4.61 9.01
C PHE A 501 17.51 -5.49 9.56
N HIS A 502 16.52 -4.85 10.18
CA HIS A 502 15.27 -5.50 10.57
C HIS A 502 14.28 -5.37 9.41
N LEU A 503 13.96 -6.48 8.77
CA LEU A 503 13.11 -6.54 7.57
C LEU A 503 11.64 -6.55 7.95
N ARG A 504 10.81 -5.83 7.20
CA ARG A 504 9.35 -5.94 7.31
C ARG A 504 8.88 -7.23 6.66
N LYS A 505 7.86 -7.87 7.24
CA LYS A 505 7.19 -9.02 6.62
C LYS A 505 6.63 -8.62 5.24
N SER A 506 7.24 -9.15 4.19
CA SER A 506 6.96 -8.81 2.79
C SER A 506 6.81 -10.08 1.96
N TYR A 507 6.24 -9.96 0.78
CA TYR A 507 5.97 -11.10 -0.10
C TYR A 507 6.45 -10.82 -1.51
N TRP A 508 6.80 -11.89 -2.20
CA TRP A 508 7.01 -11.92 -3.64
C TRP A 508 5.67 -11.85 -4.38
N SER A 509 5.69 -11.54 -5.68
CA SER A 509 4.50 -11.38 -6.51
C SER A 509 3.69 -12.67 -6.71
N ASP A 510 4.25 -13.83 -6.37
CA ASP A 510 3.56 -15.12 -6.32
C ASP A 510 2.92 -15.40 -4.94
N GLY A 511 3.11 -14.52 -3.97
CA GLY A 511 2.62 -14.65 -2.59
C GLY A 511 3.59 -15.38 -1.64
N SER A 512 4.74 -15.88 -2.12
CA SER A 512 5.76 -16.49 -1.26
C SER A 512 6.39 -15.44 -0.34
N LEU A 513 6.87 -15.89 0.82
CA LEU A 513 7.45 -15.00 1.84
C LEU A 513 8.85 -14.57 1.42
N LEU A 514 9.12 -13.27 1.48
CA LEU A 514 10.46 -12.71 1.29
C LEU A 514 11.25 -12.77 2.60
N THR A 515 12.48 -13.25 2.55
CA THR A 515 13.36 -13.44 3.73
C THR A 515 14.74 -12.81 3.54
N ALA A 516 15.49 -12.66 4.65
CA ALA A 516 16.88 -12.23 4.64
C ALA A 516 17.79 -13.16 3.79
N GLN A 517 17.43 -14.45 3.70
CA GLN A 517 18.17 -15.43 2.91
C GLN A 517 18.13 -15.13 1.39
N ASP A 518 17.06 -14.52 0.90
CA ASP A 518 16.93 -14.12 -0.51
C ASP A 518 17.95 -13.02 -0.87
N PHE A 519 18.23 -12.10 0.07
CA PHE A 519 19.28 -11.09 -0.09
C PHE A 519 20.67 -11.72 -0.10
N ILE A 520 20.97 -12.57 0.90
CA ILE A 520 22.27 -13.26 1.01
C ILE A 520 22.55 -14.08 -0.25
N TYR A 521 21.55 -14.82 -0.73
CA TYR A 521 21.66 -15.60 -1.96
C TYR A 521 21.97 -14.71 -3.16
N SER A 522 21.19 -13.64 -3.37
CA SER A 522 21.40 -12.69 -4.47
C SER A 522 22.83 -12.12 -4.48
N TRP A 523 23.32 -11.69 -3.31
CA TRP A 523 24.65 -11.08 -3.18
C TRP A 523 25.79 -12.09 -3.36
N LYS A 524 25.65 -13.30 -2.80
CA LYS A 524 26.60 -14.41 -3.05
C LYS A 524 26.66 -14.75 -4.54
N THR A 525 25.53 -14.74 -5.24
CA THR A 525 25.49 -14.99 -6.68
C THR A 525 26.21 -13.91 -7.47
N ILE A 526 25.99 -12.62 -7.17
CA ILE A 526 26.72 -11.50 -7.81
C ILE A 526 28.24 -11.65 -7.63
N LEU A 527 28.67 -12.03 -6.42
CA LEU A 527 30.07 -12.19 -6.05
C LEU A 527 30.68 -13.50 -6.55
N ASN A 528 29.88 -14.46 -7.03
CA ASN A 528 30.41 -15.67 -7.64
C ASN A 528 31.28 -15.31 -8.86
N PRO A 529 32.54 -15.79 -8.96
CA PRO A 529 33.41 -15.52 -10.11
C PRO A 529 32.82 -15.96 -11.45
N LYS A 530 31.95 -16.98 -11.45
CA LYS A 530 31.29 -17.52 -12.64
C LYS A 530 30.07 -16.70 -13.08
N PHE A 531 29.52 -15.87 -12.21
CA PHE A 531 28.37 -15.02 -12.53
C PHE A 531 28.85 -13.66 -13.04
N PHE A 532 28.35 -13.25 -14.20
CA PHE A 532 28.73 -11.98 -14.81
C PHE A 532 27.87 -10.84 -14.25
N SER A 533 28.48 -9.97 -13.44
CA SER A 533 27.86 -8.72 -12.97
C SER A 533 28.91 -7.60 -12.99
N LEU A 534 28.70 -6.59 -13.83
CA LEU A 534 29.62 -5.45 -13.92
C LEU A 534 29.57 -4.55 -12.66
N LEU A 535 28.52 -4.66 -11.86
CA LEU A 535 28.35 -3.90 -10.62
C LEU A 535 28.77 -4.68 -9.36
N ALA A 536 29.43 -5.82 -9.50
CA ALA A 536 29.93 -6.59 -8.34
C ALA A 536 30.82 -5.77 -7.39
N HIS A 537 31.53 -4.78 -7.92
CA HIS A 537 32.37 -3.88 -7.14
C HIS A 537 31.60 -3.02 -6.12
N PHE A 538 30.28 -2.83 -6.28
CA PHE A 538 29.47 -2.14 -5.27
C PHE A 538 29.43 -2.89 -3.93
N PHE A 539 29.68 -4.20 -3.96
CA PHE A 539 29.67 -5.05 -2.77
C PHE A 539 31.03 -5.09 -2.07
N TYR A 540 32.10 -4.52 -2.64
CA TYR A 540 33.48 -4.69 -2.16
C TYR A 540 33.76 -4.10 -0.77
N THR A 541 32.86 -3.26 -0.26
CA THR A 541 32.89 -2.80 1.13
C THR A 541 32.45 -3.87 2.13
N ILE A 542 31.66 -4.86 1.72
CA ILE A 542 31.25 -5.99 2.57
C ILE A 542 32.46 -6.89 2.80
N LYS A 543 32.66 -7.32 4.04
CA LYS A 543 33.80 -8.14 4.45
C LYS A 543 33.95 -9.37 3.56
N ASN A 544 35.17 -9.64 3.11
CA ASN A 544 35.58 -10.73 2.20
C ASN A 544 35.04 -10.71 0.76
N SER A 545 34.12 -9.82 0.41
CA SER A 545 33.42 -9.81 -0.90
C SER A 545 34.35 -9.74 -2.12
N GLN A 546 35.36 -8.86 -2.11
CA GLN A 546 36.31 -8.74 -3.22
C GLN A 546 37.14 -10.03 -3.41
N LYS A 547 37.64 -10.60 -2.30
CA LYS A 547 38.41 -11.86 -2.33
C LYS A 547 37.57 -13.01 -2.87
N ILE A 548 36.27 -13.03 -2.57
CA ILE A 548 35.33 -14.01 -3.14
C ILE A 548 35.18 -13.82 -4.65
N LYS A 549 35.01 -12.58 -5.12
CA LYS A 549 34.89 -12.29 -6.57
C LYS A 549 36.15 -12.64 -7.35
N GLU A 550 37.31 -12.50 -6.71
CA GLU A 550 38.62 -12.91 -7.24
C GLU A 550 38.87 -14.43 -7.16
N GLY A 551 37.95 -15.21 -6.59
CA GLY A 551 38.08 -16.66 -6.42
C GLY A 551 39.08 -17.09 -5.34
N LYS A 552 39.49 -16.17 -4.46
CA LYS A 552 40.46 -16.42 -3.37
C LYS A 552 39.81 -16.95 -2.10
N LEU A 553 38.51 -16.75 -1.91
CA LEU A 553 37.74 -17.23 -0.77
C LEU A 553 36.40 -17.85 -1.19
N SER A 554 35.84 -18.72 -0.35
CA SER A 554 34.52 -19.32 -0.55
C SER A 554 33.40 -18.26 -0.40
N PRO A 555 32.32 -18.30 -1.22
CA PRO A 555 31.14 -17.46 -1.03
C PRO A 555 30.52 -17.52 0.38
N ASP A 556 30.70 -18.62 1.11
CA ASP A 556 30.19 -18.78 2.47
C ASP A 556 30.94 -17.94 3.51
N SER A 557 32.11 -17.42 3.18
CA SER A 557 32.86 -16.51 4.03
C SER A 557 32.44 -15.04 3.89
N LEU A 558 31.43 -14.75 3.05
CA LEU A 558 30.91 -13.39 2.88
C LEU A 558 30.41 -12.86 4.23
N GLY A 559 30.74 -11.60 4.55
CA GLY A 559 30.33 -10.94 5.79
C GLY A 559 28.85 -10.58 5.85
N VAL A 560 27.97 -11.56 5.69
CA VAL A 560 26.51 -11.41 5.82
C VAL A 560 25.93 -12.61 6.55
N GLU A 561 25.01 -12.35 7.46
CA GLU A 561 24.36 -13.37 8.28
C GLU A 561 22.86 -13.09 8.38
N ALA A 562 22.05 -14.14 8.44
CA ALA A 562 20.61 -14.05 8.67
C ALA A 562 20.26 -14.91 9.90
N PRO A 563 20.34 -14.35 11.12
CA PRO A 563 20.05 -15.12 12.33
C PRO A 563 18.59 -15.60 12.40
N ASP A 564 17.69 -14.92 11.67
CA ASP A 564 16.29 -15.30 11.48
C ASP A 564 15.78 -14.77 10.12
N PRO A 565 14.57 -15.16 9.65
CA PRO A 565 14.07 -14.77 8.34
C PRO A 565 13.92 -13.26 8.10
N PHE A 566 13.87 -12.44 9.15
CA PHE A 566 13.61 -11.01 9.08
C PHE A 566 14.75 -10.15 9.65
N THR A 567 15.92 -10.74 9.91
CA THR A 567 17.11 -10.00 10.33
C THR A 567 18.24 -10.29 9.37
N LEU A 568 18.85 -9.24 8.82
CA LEU A 568 20.06 -9.34 7.99
C LEU A 568 21.18 -8.54 8.64
N ASP A 569 22.20 -9.25 9.10
CA ASP A 569 23.45 -8.65 9.58
C ASP A 569 24.44 -8.54 8.41
N VAL A 570 25.05 -7.36 8.26
CA VAL A 570 26.08 -7.08 7.25
C VAL A 570 27.31 -6.50 7.93
N PHE A 571 28.45 -7.15 7.71
CA PHE A 571 29.75 -6.76 8.23
C PHE A 571 30.60 -6.18 7.12
N LEU A 572 31.16 -4.99 7.32
CA LEU A 572 32.00 -4.29 6.36
C LEU A 572 33.48 -4.52 6.66
N GLU A 573 34.32 -4.47 5.63
CA GLU A 573 35.78 -4.55 5.74
C GLU A 573 36.35 -3.29 6.42
N TYR A 574 35.72 -2.13 6.18
CA TYR A 574 36.06 -0.81 6.73
C TYR A 574 34.79 0.05 6.89
N PRO A 575 34.81 1.15 7.68
CA PRO A 575 33.65 2.02 7.83
C PRO A 575 33.26 2.64 6.49
N CYS A 576 32.00 2.50 6.09
CA CYS A 576 31.51 3.04 4.82
C CYS A 576 30.35 4.03 5.08
N PRO A 577 30.59 5.35 5.06
CA PRO A 577 29.59 6.34 5.43
C PRO A 577 28.42 6.45 4.45
N TYR A 578 28.50 5.78 3.28
CA TYR A 578 27.49 5.78 2.24
C TYR A 578 26.91 4.38 1.95
N PHE A 579 27.09 3.42 2.87
CA PHE A 579 26.64 2.04 2.68
C PHE A 579 25.12 1.94 2.51
N LEU A 580 24.33 2.76 3.23
CA LEU A 580 22.88 2.76 3.09
C LEU A 580 22.43 3.28 1.72
N GLU A 581 23.16 4.25 1.16
CA GLU A 581 22.97 4.75 -0.19
C GLU A 581 23.25 3.66 -1.22
N LEU A 582 24.32 2.86 -1.05
CA LEU A 582 24.59 1.68 -1.89
C LEU A 582 23.38 0.73 -1.90
N CYS A 583 22.80 0.47 -0.72
CA CYS A 583 21.64 -0.38 -0.57
C CYS A 583 20.34 0.15 -1.21
N THR A 584 20.32 1.38 -1.74
CA THR A 584 19.21 1.88 -2.57
C THR A 584 19.33 1.44 -4.04
N HIS A 585 20.52 1.03 -4.48
CA HIS A 585 20.74 0.62 -5.86
C HIS A 585 20.07 -0.75 -6.10
N PRO A 586 19.33 -0.93 -7.21
CA PRO A 586 18.57 -2.17 -7.46
C PRO A 586 19.43 -3.43 -7.51
N VAL A 587 20.74 -3.33 -7.77
CA VAL A 587 21.67 -4.47 -7.71
C VAL A 587 21.71 -5.16 -6.33
N PHE A 588 21.39 -4.43 -5.24
CA PHE A 588 21.27 -4.98 -3.89
C PHE A 588 19.93 -5.67 -3.62
N SER A 589 19.02 -5.71 -4.60
CA SER A 589 17.71 -6.35 -4.44
C SER A 589 17.83 -7.87 -4.24
N PRO A 590 16.88 -8.47 -3.51
CA PRO A 590 16.84 -9.91 -3.36
C PRO A 590 16.36 -10.56 -4.67
N ILE A 591 16.61 -11.87 -4.81
CA ILE A 591 16.00 -12.75 -5.82
C ILE A 591 15.39 -13.94 -5.08
N LEU A 592 14.22 -14.41 -5.52
CA LEU A 592 13.59 -15.60 -4.95
C LEU A 592 14.46 -16.83 -5.24
N VAL A 593 15.05 -17.42 -4.18
CA VAL A 593 16.02 -18.54 -4.30
C VAL A 593 15.42 -19.71 -5.08
N GLN A 594 14.19 -20.10 -4.75
CA GLN A 594 13.53 -21.26 -5.35
C GLN A 594 13.29 -21.09 -6.85
N LEU A 595 12.93 -19.88 -7.29
CA LEU A 595 12.73 -19.57 -8.70
C LEU A 595 14.06 -19.64 -9.47
N ASP A 596 15.11 -19.01 -8.93
CA ASP A 596 16.41 -18.96 -9.61
C ASP A 596 17.05 -20.35 -9.76
N GLN A 597 16.84 -21.23 -8.78
CA GLN A 597 17.32 -22.61 -8.83
C GLN A 597 16.50 -23.51 -9.74
N SER A 598 15.17 -23.38 -9.74
CA SER A 598 14.29 -24.22 -10.56
C SER A 598 14.20 -23.77 -12.01
N ASN A 599 14.35 -22.46 -12.27
CA ASN A 599 14.36 -21.85 -13.59
C ASN A 599 15.45 -20.78 -13.70
N PRO A 600 16.69 -21.13 -14.06
CA PRO A 600 17.79 -20.17 -14.23
C PRO A 600 17.53 -19.06 -15.27
N ASN A 601 16.58 -19.26 -16.18
CA ASN A 601 16.22 -18.29 -17.21
C ASN A 601 14.96 -17.48 -16.86
N TRP A 602 14.49 -17.51 -15.60
CA TRP A 602 13.26 -16.83 -15.15
C TRP A 602 13.17 -15.36 -15.58
N ALA A 603 14.32 -14.67 -15.67
CA ALA A 603 14.39 -13.26 -16.08
C ALA A 603 14.10 -13.02 -17.58
N GLU A 604 14.01 -14.07 -18.40
CA GLU A 604 13.57 -14.01 -19.80
C GLU A 604 12.06 -14.23 -19.94
N HIS A 605 11.36 -14.61 -18.87
CA HIS A 605 9.93 -14.84 -18.86
C HIS A 605 9.13 -13.56 -18.56
N GLU A 606 7.82 -13.63 -18.77
CA GLU A 606 6.85 -12.56 -18.50
C GLU A 606 5.59 -13.11 -17.81
N GLY A 607 4.76 -12.23 -17.26
CA GLY A 607 3.50 -12.63 -16.62
C GLY A 607 3.73 -13.35 -15.29
N ASN A 608 3.05 -14.50 -15.10
CA ASN A 608 3.11 -15.25 -13.84
C ASN A 608 4.44 -15.99 -13.64
N ASP A 609 5.20 -16.23 -14.70
CA ASP A 609 6.49 -16.93 -14.65
C ASP A 609 7.65 -15.99 -14.24
N TYR A 610 7.37 -14.69 -14.13
CA TYR A 610 8.30 -13.68 -13.65
C TYR A 610 7.92 -13.22 -12.24
N VAL A 611 8.75 -13.54 -11.24
CA VAL A 611 8.48 -13.21 -9.84
C VAL A 611 9.38 -12.08 -9.36
N CYS A 612 8.78 -11.08 -8.70
CA CYS A 612 9.48 -9.91 -8.19
C CYS A 612 8.81 -9.38 -6.90
N ASN A 613 9.40 -8.39 -6.23
CA ASN A 613 8.91 -7.88 -4.94
C ASN A 613 8.64 -6.37 -4.91
N GLY A 614 8.75 -5.68 -6.06
CA GLY A 614 8.50 -4.25 -6.21
C GLY A 614 7.02 -3.92 -6.42
N GLY A 615 6.71 -2.64 -6.61
CA GLY A 615 5.33 -2.14 -6.75
C GLY A 615 4.64 -2.53 -8.06
N PHE A 616 5.41 -2.98 -9.05
CA PHE A 616 4.91 -3.54 -10.29
C PHE A 616 5.60 -4.88 -10.59
N PHE A 617 4.97 -5.70 -11.41
CA PHE A 617 5.58 -6.89 -12.00
C PHE A 617 5.53 -6.82 -13.54
N LEU A 618 6.41 -7.57 -14.18
CA LEU A 618 6.55 -7.60 -15.63
C LEU A 618 5.40 -8.37 -16.28
N GLU A 619 4.42 -7.65 -16.85
CA GLU A 619 3.30 -8.28 -17.56
C GLU A 619 3.71 -8.71 -18.98
N LYS A 620 4.55 -7.90 -19.64
CA LYS A 620 5.02 -8.18 -21.00
C LYS A 620 6.37 -7.52 -21.31
N ALA A 621 7.25 -8.22 -22.03
CA ALA A 621 8.51 -7.70 -22.56
C ALA A 621 8.64 -8.00 -24.06
N GLY A 622 8.28 -7.03 -24.91
CA GLY A 622 8.39 -7.11 -26.36
C GLY A 622 9.45 -6.17 -26.96
N LYS A 623 9.74 -6.35 -28.26
CA LYS A 623 10.70 -5.51 -29.01
C LYS A 623 10.32 -4.02 -29.08
N ASP A 624 9.02 -3.72 -29.06
CA ASP A 624 8.51 -2.35 -29.20
C ASP A 624 7.84 -1.82 -27.91
N LEU A 625 7.53 -2.70 -26.96
CA LEU A 625 6.71 -2.38 -25.79
C LEU A 625 7.11 -3.26 -24.60
N VAL A 626 7.37 -2.61 -23.47
CA VAL A 626 7.41 -3.25 -22.15
C VAL A 626 6.18 -2.79 -21.36
N ARG A 627 5.52 -3.72 -20.68
CA ARG A 627 4.33 -3.44 -19.90
C ARG A 627 4.45 -3.97 -18.49
N LEU A 628 4.21 -3.10 -17.53
CA LEU A 628 4.23 -3.40 -16.11
C LEU A 628 2.81 -3.33 -15.56
N LYS A 629 2.47 -4.24 -14.65
CA LYS A 629 1.19 -4.25 -13.97
C LYS A 629 1.40 -4.13 -12.46
N LYS A 630 0.51 -3.43 -11.78
CA LYS A 630 0.58 -3.25 -10.32
C LYS A 630 0.70 -4.60 -9.62
N ASN A 631 1.67 -4.72 -8.72
CA ASN A 631 1.86 -5.90 -7.88
C ASN A 631 0.99 -5.77 -6.61
N PRO A 632 -0.05 -6.61 -6.44
CA PRO A 632 -0.89 -6.55 -5.25
C PRO A 632 -0.19 -7.04 -3.97
N TYR A 633 0.89 -7.81 -4.07
CA TYR A 633 1.66 -8.34 -2.94
C TYR A 633 2.75 -7.40 -2.43
N TYR A 634 3.01 -6.31 -3.14
CA TYR A 634 3.96 -5.30 -2.70
C TYR A 634 3.56 -4.74 -1.33
N TRP A 635 4.50 -4.68 -0.40
CA TRP A 635 4.25 -4.27 0.99
C TRP A 635 3.58 -2.89 1.11
N ASN A 636 3.78 -2.01 0.12
CA ASN A 636 3.22 -0.67 0.05
C ASN A 636 2.21 -0.49 -1.11
N ALA A 637 1.54 -1.57 -1.55
CA ALA A 637 0.61 -1.55 -2.68
C ALA A 637 -0.56 -0.57 -2.53
N SER A 638 -0.96 -0.22 -1.30
CA SER A 638 -2.02 0.76 -1.04
C SER A 638 -1.66 2.18 -1.50
N ASN A 639 -0.37 2.51 -1.56
CA ASN A 639 0.12 3.83 -2.00
C ASN A 639 0.40 3.89 -3.50
N VAL A 640 0.28 2.77 -4.22
CA VAL A 640 0.46 2.70 -5.68
C VAL A 640 -0.87 2.97 -6.38
N SER A 641 -1.00 4.14 -7.01
CA SER A 641 -2.24 4.53 -7.71
C SER A 641 -2.34 3.98 -9.13
N LEU A 642 -1.20 3.84 -9.83
CA LEU A 642 -1.17 3.30 -11.19
C LEU A 642 -1.51 1.81 -11.22
N GLU A 643 -2.37 1.43 -12.16
CA GLU A 643 -2.69 0.02 -12.44
C GLU A 643 -1.69 -0.60 -13.40
N LYS A 644 -1.16 0.21 -14.33
CA LYS A 644 -0.32 -0.25 -15.43
C LYS A 644 0.62 0.85 -15.92
N ILE A 645 1.83 0.44 -16.33
CA ILE A 645 2.79 1.31 -17.01
C ILE A 645 3.09 0.68 -18.37
N GLU A 646 2.97 1.46 -19.43
CA GLU A 646 3.32 1.06 -20.80
C GLU A 646 4.55 1.85 -21.24
N ILE A 647 5.64 1.15 -21.53
CA ILE A 647 6.92 1.72 -21.94
C ILE A 647 7.15 1.39 -23.41
N SER A 648 6.91 2.37 -24.28
CA SER A 648 7.16 2.24 -25.72
C SER A 648 8.65 2.43 -26.02
N LEU A 649 9.25 1.49 -26.74
CA LEU A 649 10.66 1.57 -27.15
C LEU A 649 10.75 2.35 -28.47
N LEU A 650 11.13 3.63 -28.39
CA LEU A 650 11.01 4.60 -29.49
C LEU A 650 12.27 5.44 -29.64
N SER A 651 12.61 5.85 -30.86
CA SER A 651 13.66 6.88 -31.06
C SER A 651 13.32 8.18 -30.34
N LYS A 652 14.31 9.06 -30.13
CA LYS A 652 14.12 10.37 -29.47
C LYS A 652 13.09 11.23 -30.19
N GLU A 653 13.11 11.21 -31.52
CA GLU A 653 12.24 11.97 -32.40
C GLU A 653 10.79 11.46 -32.29
N LYS A 654 10.60 10.14 -32.37
CA LYS A 654 9.28 9.51 -32.22
C LYS A 654 8.72 9.72 -30.82
N SER A 655 9.54 9.58 -29.77
CA SER A 655 9.11 9.83 -28.39
C SER A 655 8.54 11.25 -28.24
N LEU A 656 9.25 12.24 -28.77
CA LEU A 656 8.83 13.64 -28.75
C LEU A 656 7.57 13.89 -29.58
N GLU A 657 7.47 13.30 -30.78
CA GLU A 657 6.28 13.38 -31.63
C GLU A 657 5.04 12.80 -30.94
N HIS A 658 5.17 11.60 -30.37
CA HIS A 658 4.09 10.91 -29.67
C HIS A 658 3.69 11.65 -28.39
N PHE A 659 4.65 12.28 -27.68
CA PHE A 659 4.37 13.15 -26.55
C PHE A 659 3.55 14.38 -26.99
N LYS A 660 3.93 15.07 -28.06
CA LYS A 660 3.16 16.20 -28.61
C LYS A 660 1.75 15.80 -29.05
N LYS A 661 1.55 14.55 -29.50
CA LYS A 661 0.26 13.95 -29.85
C LYS A 661 -0.52 13.38 -28.65
N GLN A 662 -0.04 13.53 -27.42
CA GLN A 662 -0.63 12.97 -26.18
C GLN A 662 -0.80 11.44 -26.20
N GLN A 663 0.02 10.75 -27.01
CA GLN A 663 0.10 9.29 -27.04
C GLN A 663 1.11 8.76 -26.02
N ILE A 664 2.08 9.59 -25.64
CA ILE A 664 2.96 9.41 -24.49
C ILE A 664 2.59 10.47 -23.44
N ASP A 665 2.37 10.02 -22.22
CA ASP A 665 1.94 10.82 -21.07
C ASP A 665 3.13 11.51 -20.38
N ALA A 666 4.33 10.93 -20.44
CA ALA A 666 5.54 11.52 -19.88
C ALA A 666 6.80 11.09 -20.63
N LEU A 667 7.74 12.03 -20.79
CA LEU A 667 9.12 11.76 -21.20
C LEU A 667 9.97 11.86 -19.95
N LEU A 668 10.55 10.75 -19.53
CA LEU A 668 11.22 10.63 -18.24
C LEU A 668 12.69 10.29 -18.44
N SER A 669 13.59 11.06 -17.85
CA SER A 669 15.00 10.68 -17.75
C SER A 669 15.13 9.51 -16.74
N PRO A 670 16.10 8.59 -16.90
CA PRO A 670 17.03 8.43 -18.03
C PRO A 670 16.39 7.79 -19.27
N LEU A 671 15.17 7.25 -19.19
CA LEU A 671 14.53 6.47 -20.26
C LEU A 671 14.43 7.25 -21.58
N SER A 672 14.03 8.52 -21.52
CA SER A 672 13.84 9.41 -22.66
C SER A 672 14.72 10.66 -22.53
N ARG A 673 15.74 10.79 -23.38
CA ARG A 673 16.66 11.94 -23.44
C ARG A 673 16.43 12.75 -24.71
N CYS A 674 15.22 13.29 -24.84
CA CYS A 674 14.77 14.07 -25.99
C CYS A 674 15.26 15.53 -25.91
N ASP A 675 15.46 16.19 -27.06
CA ASP A 675 15.61 17.64 -27.09
C ASP A 675 14.23 18.30 -26.88
N LEU A 676 14.06 18.94 -25.73
CA LEU A 676 12.82 19.57 -25.34
C LEU A 676 12.71 21.03 -25.83
N SER A 677 13.71 21.53 -26.57
CA SER A 677 13.72 22.91 -27.13
C SER A 677 12.45 23.22 -27.94
N SER A 678 11.94 22.22 -28.66
CA SER A 678 10.76 22.35 -29.52
C SER A 678 9.41 22.13 -28.81
N ILE A 679 9.40 21.91 -27.49
CA ILE A 679 8.16 21.77 -26.70
C ILE A 679 7.58 23.15 -26.33
N GLY A 680 8.39 24.22 -26.36
CA GLY A 680 7.92 25.61 -26.29
C GLY A 680 6.99 25.88 -25.10
N ALA A 681 5.93 26.68 -25.34
CA ALA A 681 4.90 27.08 -24.38
C ALA A 681 3.67 26.13 -24.35
N GLN A 682 3.80 24.88 -24.82
CA GLN A 682 2.70 23.91 -24.69
C GLN A 682 2.32 23.74 -23.21
N PRO A 683 1.05 23.43 -22.89
CA PRO A 683 0.65 23.15 -21.52
C PRO A 683 1.35 21.86 -21.08
N ILE A 684 2.49 22.00 -20.42
CA ILE A 684 3.21 20.97 -19.70
C ILE A 684 3.01 21.23 -18.21
N SER A 685 2.66 20.20 -17.44
CA SER A 685 2.45 20.38 -15.99
C SER A 685 3.75 20.75 -15.29
N LYS A 686 4.84 20.05 -15.61
CA LYS A 686 6.13 20.19 -14.94
C LYS A 686 7.28 19.80 -15.86
N LYS A 687 8.35 20.61 -15.85
CA LYS A 687 9.70 20.28 -16.32
C LYS A 687 10.62 20.33 -15.10
N TRP A 688 11.40 19.29 -14.86
CA TRP A 688 12.39 19.31 -13.77
C TRP A 688 13.68 18.60 -14.18
N GLU A 689 14.78 19.00 -13.56
CA GLU A 689 16.10 18.39 -13.69
C GLU A 689 16.20 17.19 -12.76
N GLU A 690 16.76 16.08 -13.25
CA GLU A 690 16.86 14.84 -12.47
C GLU A 690 18.28 14.42 -12.16
N THR A 691 19.13 14.40 -13.17
CA THR A 691 20.51 13.97 -13.04
C THR A 691 21.40 14.90 -13.82
N VAL A 692 22.61 15.07 -13.30
CA VAL A 692 23.66 15.82 -13.97
C VAL A 692 24.75 14.85 -14.38
N GLU A 693 24.95 14.72 -15.69
CA GLU A 693 26.04 13.97 -16.29
C GLU A 693 27.27 14.87 -16.35
N THR A 694 28.42 14.42 -15.84
CA THR A 694 29.69 15.14 -15.97
C THR A 694 30.59 14.46 -17.00
N LYS A 695 31.04 15.23 -17.99
CA LYS A 695 32.00 14.75 -19.00
C LYS A 695 33.42 15.03 -18.52
N TYR A 696 34.24 13.98 -18.46
CA TYR A 696 35.64 14.05 -18.06
C TYR A 696 36.57 13.65 -19.21
N LEU A 697 37.71 14.32 -19.30
CA LEU A 697 38.89 13.81 -19.97
C LEU A 697 39.79 13.16 -18.91
N CYS A 698 40.00 11.85 -18.99
CA CYS A 698 40.81 11.10 -18.03
C CYS A 698 42.18 10.78 -18.62
N PHE A 699 43.21 10.88 -17.79
CA PHE A 699 44.61 10.65 -18.18
C PHE A 699 45.15 9.42 -17.45
N ASN A 700 45.87 8.56 -18.15
CA ASN A 700 46.63 7.48 -17.52
C ASN A 700 47.83 8.04 -16.75
N CYS A 701 47.67 8.33 -15.46
CA CYS A 701 48.69 8.94 -14.62
C CYS A 701 49.91 8.03 -14.32
N LYS A 702 49.94 6.81 -14.87
CA LYS A 702 51.10 5.93 -14.84
C LYS A 702 51.84 5.86 -16.18
N SER A 703 51.33 6.50 -17.24
CA SER A 703 52.06 6.57 -18.51
C SER A 703 53.19 7.61 -18.45
N PRO A 704 54.27 7.46 -19.25
CA PRO A 704 55.40 8.39 -19.21
C PRO A 704 54.97 9.85 -19.39
N LEU A 705 54.09 10.12 -20.36
CA LEU A 705 53.59 11.47 -20.65
C LEU A 705 52.71 12.01 -19.54
N PHE A 706 51.71 11.24 -19.10
CA PHE A 706 50.71 11.73 -18.17
C PHE A 706 51.07 11.49 -16.71
N SER A 707 52.26 10.95 -16.39
CA SER A 707 52.77 10.89 -15.02
C SER A 707 53.01 12.29 -14.43
N ASN A 708 53.45 13.24 -15.26
CA ASN A 708 53.65 14.63 -14.85
C ASN A 708 52.33 15.43 -14.86
N HIS A 709 51.95 15.94 -13.69
CA HIS A 709 50.70 16.69 -13.52
C HIS A 709 50.69 18.05 -14.25
N LYS A 710 51.85 18.67 -14.50
CA LYS A 710 51.96 19.93 -15.25
C LYS A 710 51.44 19.78 -16.68
N ILE A 711 51.76 18.64 -17.31
CA ILE A 711 51.27 18.29 -18.65
C ILE A 711 49.74 18.14 -18.66
N ARG A 712 49.18 17.40 -17.69
CA ARG A 712 47.72 17.21 -17.57
C ARG A 712 47.00 18.54 -17.32
N ARG A 713 47.56 19.38 -16.44
CA ARG A 713 47.03 20.70 -16.10
C ARG A 713 47.07 21.64 -17.30
N ALA A 714 48.18 21.69 -18.04
CA ALA A 714 48.29 22.44 -19.28
C ALA A 714 47.23 22.03 -20.31
N ILE A 715 47.08 20.72 -20.54
CA ILE A 715 46.04 20.20 -21.46
C ILE A 715 44.65 20.63 -21.00
N SER A 716 44.33 20.54 -19.71
CA SER A 716 43.03 20.95 -19.17
C SER A 716 42.73 22.44 -19.39
N HIS A 717 43.73 23.33 -19.30
CA HIS A 717 43.52 24.78 -19.43
C HIS A 717 43.42 25.29 -20.88
N VAL A 718 43.95 24.56 -21.88
CA VAL A 718 43.80 24.96 -23.29
C VAL A 718 42.44 24.61 -23.90
N LEU A 719 41.61 23.84 -23.19
CA LEU A 719 40.31 23.39 -23.68
C LEU A 719 39.25 24.49 -23.55
N ASP A 720 38.65 24.87 -24.69
CA ASP A 720 37.44 25.68 -24.74
C ASP A 720 36.23 24.81 -24.40
N ARG A 721 35.99 24.69 -23.10
CA ARG A 721 34.86 23.95 -22.52
C ARG A 721 33.50 24.45 -22.99
N LYS A 722 33.36 25.76 -23.27
CA LYS A 722 32.10 26.34 -23.75
C LYS A 722 31.78 25.84 -25.16
N ALA A 723 32.77 25.87 -26.06
CA ALA A 723 32.62 25.33 -27.40
C ALA A 723 32.36 23.81 -27.38
N LEU A 724 33.04 23.06 -26.51
CA LEU A 724 32.81 21.62 -26.35
C LEU A 724 31.41 21.30 -25.80
N ALA A 725 30.93 22.05 -24.80
CA ALA A 725 29.60 21.89 -24.22
C ALA A 725 28.51 22.14 -25.27
N GLN A 726 28.56 23.27 -25.98
CA GLN A 726 27.59 23.62 -27.03
C GLN A 726 27.57 22.60 -28.18
N LYS A 727 28.73 22.03 -28.51
CA LYS A 727 28.81 20.96 -29.52
C LYS A 727 28.16 19.66 -29.06
N TYR A 728 28.15 19.38 -27.75
CA TYR A 728 27.54 18.17 -27.20
C TYR A 728 26.02 18.29 -27.05
N SER A 729 25.54 19.37 -26.43
CA SER A 729 24.11 19.62 -26.24
C SER A 729 23.83 21.10 -25.96
N SER A 730 22.65 21.57 -26.34
CA SER A 730 22.13 22.89 -25.96
C SER A 730 21.89 23.05 -24.46
N TYR A 731 21.80 21.95 -23.71
CA TYR A 731 21.66 21.96 -22.25
C TYR A 731 22.99 21.93 -21.49
N SER A 732 24.10 21.63 -22.18
CA SER A 732 25.39 21.48 -21.50
C SER A 732 26.00 22.82 -21.14
N SER A 733 26.65 22.89 -19.98
CA SER A 733 27.36 24.06 -19.49
C SER A 733 28.79 23.71 -19.08
N PRO A 734 29.77 24.61 -19.32
CA PRO A 734 31.17 24.36 -18.96
C PRO A 734 31.30 24.09 -17.46
N TYR A 735 32.16 23.13 -17.10
CA TYR A 735 32.34 22.69 -15.72
C TYR A 735 33.80 22.40 -15.41
N PHE A 736 34.21 22.64 -14.16
CA PHE A 736 35.62 22.69 -13.78
C PHE A 736 35.95 21.92 -12.49
N SER A 737 34.93 21.56 -11.69
CA SER A 737 35.15 20.75 -10.51
C SER A 737 35.15 19.25 -10.87
N PRO A 738 36.01 18.44 -10.23
CA PRO A 738 35.94 17.00 -10.34
C PRO A 738 34.76 16.38 -9.57
N TYR A 739 34.14 17.12 -8.65
CA TYR A 739 33.01 16.64 -7.87
C TYR A 739 31.70 16.89 -8.61
N SER A 740 30.62 16.27 -8.13
CA SER A 740 29.26 16.60 -8.58
C SER A 740 28.92 18.06 -8.27
N PRO A 741 28.15 18.77 -9.12
CA PRO A 741 27.70 20.13 -8.82
C PRO A 741 26.87 20.24 -7.53
N TYR A 742 26.33 19.12 -7.03
CA TYR A 742 25.61 19.07 -5.74
C TYR A 742 26.55 19.14 -4.52
N PHE A 743 27.84 18.83 -4.68
CA PHE A 743 28.78 18.68 -3.57
C PHE A 743 30.04 19.53 -3.69
N THR A 744 30.32 20.09 -4.87
CA THR A 744 31.48 20.94 -5.10
C THR A 744 31.52 22.12 -4.13
N GLN A 745 32.70 22.40 -3.61
CA GLN A 745 33.03 23.56 -2.80
C GLN A 745 34.02 24.48 -3.50
N LEU A 746 34.38 24.17 -4.74
CA LEU A 746 35.26 24.97 -5.58
C LEU A 746 34.52 26.24 -6.04
N GLN A 747 34.79 27.37 -5.39
CA GLN A 747 34.05 28.62 -5.63
C GLN A 747 34.46 29.33 -6.91
N SER A 748 35.69 29.13 -7.40
CA SER A 748 36.15 29.63 -8.70
C SER A 748 37.36 28.82 -9.18
N PRO A 749 37.28 28.15 -10.33
CA PRO A 749 38.43 27.46 -10.89
C PRO A 749 39.45 28.48 -11.41
N GLU A 750 40.72 28.29 -11.09
CA GLU A 750 41.80 29.08 -11.66
C GLU A 750 41.83 28.85 -13.18
N LEU A 751 41.84 29.91 -13.98
CA LEU A 751 41.94 29.81 -15.44
C LEU A 751 43.28 30.37 -15.88
N MET A 752 44.09 29.49 -16.46
CA MET A 752 45.36 29.84 -17.07
C MET A 752 45.15 30.26 -18.53
N ASP A 753 45.85 31.30 -18.98
CA ASP A 753 45.86 31.64 -20.41
C ASP A 753 46.62 30.61 -21.25
N ILE A 754 46.42 30.63 -22.57
CA ILE A 754 47.03 29.65 -23.48
C ILE A 754 48.57 29.72 -23.47
N ALA A 755 49.15 30.91 -23.28
CA ALA A 755 50.61 31.08 -23.30
C ALA A 755 51.24 30.44 -22.06
N SER A 756 50.65 30.66 -20.90
CA SER A 756 51.04 30.07 -19.62
C SER A 756 50.82 28.56 -19.63
N ALA A 757 49.73 28.08 -20.24
CA ALA A 757 49.49 26.64 -20.39
C ALA A 757 50.54 25.96 -21.30
N ARG A 758 50.98 26.64 -22.37
CA ARG A 758 52.10 26.18 -23.21
C ARG A 758 53.41 26.11 -22.45
N ALA A 759 53.75 27.15 -21.70
CA ALA A 759 54.96 27.15 -20.87
C ALA A 759 54.94 26.01 -19.83
N LEU A 760 53.79 25.78 -19.20
CA LEU A 760 53.61 24.68 -18.24
C LEU A 760 53.74 23.29 -18.89
N PHE A 761 53.27 23.15 -20.14
CA PHE A 761 53.43 21.92 -20.92
C PHE A 761 54.91 21.65 -21.24
N GLU A 762 55.63 22.67 -21.70
CA GLU A 762 57.07 22.58 -22.00
C GLU A 762 57.90 22.23 -20.76
N GLU A 763 57.61 22.88 -19.63
CA GLU A 763 58.24 22.58 -18.34
C GLU A 763 57.98 21.12 -17.93
N GLY A 764 56.73 20.65 -18.06
CA GLY A 764 56.38 19.26 -17.79
C GLY A 764 57.10 18.25 -18.68
N LEU A 765 57.32 18.57 -19.97
CA LEU A 765 58.09 17.74 -20.89
C LEU A 765 59.57 17.68 -20.50
N GLN A 766 60.17 18.81 -20.12
CA GLN A 766 61.55 18.88 -19.64
C GLN A 766 61.76 18.04 -18.38
N GLU A 767 60.89 18.20 -17.38
CA GLU A 767 60.92 17.40 -16.14
C GLU A 767 60.77 15.90 -16.40
N SER A 768 59.97 15.54 -17.41
CA SER A 768 59.73 14.14 -17.79
C SER A 768 60.78 13.59 -18.77
N SER A 769 61.75 14.40 -19.19
CA SER A 769 62.73 14.06 -20.22
C SER A 769 62.10 13.56 -21.54
N LEU A 770 60.98 14.16 -21.95
CA LEU A 770 60.24 13.82 -23.18
C LEU A 770 60.41 14.90 -24.24
N SER A 771 60.54 14.50 -25.51
CA SER A 771 60.49 15.41 -26.65
C SER A 771 59.10 15.43 -27.30
N LEU A 772 58.79 16.47 -28.07
CA LEU A 772 57.53 16.54 -28.84
C LEU A 772 57.38 15.35 -29.81
N GLU A 773 58.48 14.87 -30.40
CA GLU A 773 58.48 13.72 -31.31
C GLU A 773 58.03 12.43 -30.62
N MET A 774 58.44 12.21 -29.37
CA MET A 774 58.11 11.02 -28.59
C MET A 774 56.62 10.90 -28.27
N ILE A 775 55.87 12.00 -28.40
CA ILE A 775 54.47 12.09 -27.95
C ILE A 775 53.50 12.33 -29.11
N GLN A 776 53.95 12.27 -30.38
CA GLN A 776 53.09 12.56 -31.53
C GLN A 776 51.96 11.53 -31.75
N SER A 777 52.10 10.31 -31.24
CA SER A 777 51.19 9.19 -31.52
C SER A 777 50.17 8.88 -30.41
N VAL A 778 49.92 9.80 -29.49
CA VAL A 778 48.92 9.58 -28.42
C VAL A 778 47.51 9.64 -29.02
N GLN A 779 46.63 8.74 -28.56
CA GLN A 779 45.25 8.65 -29.02
C GLN A 779 44.25 8.92 -27.91
N LEU A 780 43.21 9.70 -28.23
CA LEU A 780 42.02 9.81 -27.40
C LEU A 780 41.09 8.62 -27.68
N SER A 781 40.90 7.76 -26.67
CA SER A 781 39.93 6.67 -26.74
C SER A 781 38.51 7.17 -26.45
N ILE A 782 37.58 6.83 -27.33
CA ILE A 782 36.16 7.21 -27.23
C ILE A 782 35.23 6.04 -27.59
N ILE A 783 33.95 6.23 -27.29
CA ILE A 783 32.84 5.46 -27.87
C ILE A 783 32.26 6.17 -29.11
N PRO A 784 31.57 5.47 -30.03
CA PRO A 784 31.19 6.03 -31.33
C PRO A 784 30.30 7.27 -31.24
N ARG A 785 29.40 7.31 -30.23
CA ARG A 785 28.51 8.46 -29.99
C ARG A 785 29.25 9.76 -29.61
N SER A 786 30.53 9.69 -29.26
CA SER A 786 31.35 10.83 -28.85
C SER A 786 32.37 11.24 -29.91
N LYS A 787 32.27 10.73 -31.14
CA LYS A 787 33.24 10.98 -32.22
C LYS A 787 33.46 12.45 -32.53
N GLU A 788 32.38 13.19 -32.75
CA GLU A 788 32.48 14.61 -33.11
C GLU A 788 33.05 15.47 -31.97
N LEU A 789 32.75 15.10 -30.73
CA LEU A 789 33.26 15.75 -29.53
C LEU A 789 34.75 15.44 -29.35
N GLY A 790 35.14 14.17 -29.48
CA GLY A 790 36.54 13.73 -29.38
C GLY A 790 37.43 14.42 -30.42
N ILE A 791 36.97 14.52 -31.67
CA ILE A 791 37.70 15.23 -32.74
C ILE A 791 37.88 16.72 -32.40
N ALA A 792 36.83 17.37 -31.88
CA ALA A 792 36.92 18.78 -31.48
C ALA A 792 37.91 18.99 -30.33
N LEU A 793 37.89 18.10 -29.33
CA LEU A 793 38.79 18.13 -28.18
C LEU A 793 40.25 17.95 -28.63
N VAL A 794 40.55 16.89 -29.39
CA VAL A 794 41.91 16.62 -29.90
C VAL A 794 42.41 17.75 -30.80
N LYS A 795 41.53 18.35 -31.62
CA LYS A 795 41.89 19.53 -32.44
C LYS A 795 42.37 20.70 -31.59
N GLN A 796 41.72 21.00 -30.47
CA GLN A 796 42.15 22.09 -29.58
C GLN A 796 43.53 21.79 -28.97
N ILE A 797 43.77 20.55 -28.52
CA ILE A 797 45.07 20.12 -27.98
C ILE A 797 46.18 20.23 -29.05
N ASN A 798 45.93 19.69 -30.25
CA ASN A 798 46.88 19.71 -31.35
C ASN A 798 47.25 21.14 -31.77
N GLN A 799 46.28 22.05 -31.82
CA GLN A 799 46.52 23.47 -32.13
C GLN A 799 47.28 24.19 -31.02
N ALA A 800 47.03 23.83 -29.75
CA ALA A 800 47.69 24.45 -28.63
C ALA A 800 49.17 24.06 -28.55
N PHE A 801 49.52 22.79 -28.77
CA PHE A 801 50.87 22.26 -28.52
C PHE A 801 51.62 21.77 -29.77
N SER A 802 51.08 22.04 -30.97
CA SER A 802 51.68 21.59 -32.25
C SER A 802 51.87 20.07 -32.36
N LEU A 803 50.81 19.33 -31.99
CA LEU A 803 50.77 17.86 -31.97
C LEU A 803 49.90 17.31 -33.11
N SER A 804 50.03 16.00 -33.39
CA SER A 804 49.25 15.26 -34.38
C SER A 804 48.46 14.10 -33.77
N TRP A 805 47.89 14.29 -32.58
CA TRP A 805 47.09 13.25 -31.91
C TRP A 805 45.82 12.91 -32.69
N GLU A 806 45.35 11.68 -32.51
CA GLU A 806 44.16 11.15 -33.19
C GLU A 806 43.12 10.63 -32.21
N VAL A 807 41.94 10.31 -32.73
CA VAL A 807 40.83 9.73 -31.97
C VAL A 807 40.67 8.27 -32.36
N ALA A 808 40.71 7.38 -31.37
CA ALA A 808 40.41 5.96 -31.54
C ALA A 808 39.01 5.66 -31.00
N SER A 809 38.14 5.15 -31.86
CA SER A 809 36.75 4.82 -31.51
C SER A 809 36.58 3.31 -31.34
N PHE A 810 36.11 2.90 -30.16
CA PHE A 810 35.90 1.49 -29.81
C PHE A 810 34.44 1.25 -29.45
N SER A 811 33.95 0.02 -29.62
CA SER A 811 32.66 -0.35 -29.01
C SER A 811 32.75 -0.25 -27.47
N PRO A 812 31.64 -0.05 -26.74
CA PRO A 812 31.67 0.02 -25.28
C PRO A 812 32.33 -1.21 -24.61
N LYS A 813 32.11 -2.41 -25.15
CA LYS A 813 32.69 -3.66 -24.62
C LYS A 813 34.21 -3.70 -24.80
N GLU A 814 34.70 -3.32 -25.97
CA GLU A 814 36.13 -3.24 -26.25
C GLU A 814 36.82 -2.18 -25.40
N LEU A 815 36.20 -1.00 -25.28
CA LEU A 815 36.75 0.08 -24.47
C LEU A 815 36.86 -0.31 -22.99
N ASN A 816 35.80 -0.91 -22.43
CA ASN A 816 35.82 -1.41 -21.05
C ASN A 816 36.93 -2.45 -20.84
N LYS A 817 37.15 -3.34 -21.81
CA LYS A 817 38.25 -4.31 -21.78
C LYS A 817 39.61 -3.59 -21.75
N LEU A 818 39.84 -2.64 -22.65
CA LEU A 818 41.09 -1.87 -22.72
C LEU A 818 41.35 -1.08 -21.44
N VAL A 819 40.32 -0.46 -20.86
CA VAL A 819 40.41 0.24 -19.56
C VAL A 819 40.80 -0.74 -18.45
N SER A 820 40.15 -1.90 -18.37
CA SER A 820 40.47 -2.92 -17.36
C SER A 820 41.88 -3.49 -17.50
N GLU A 821 42.38 -3.60 -18.73
CA GLU A 821 43.74 -4.03 -19.05
C GLU A 821 44.77 -2.89 -18.92
N ARG A 822 44.32 -1.67 -18.54
CA ARG A 822 45.17 -0.46 -18.37
C ARG A 822 45.91 -0.05 -19.64
N LYS A 823 45.29 -0.27 -20.81
CA LYS A 823 45.85 -0.01 -22.15
C LYS A 823 45.36 1.29 -22.78
N VAL A 824 44.70 2.14 -22.02
CA VAL A 824 44.17 3.43 -22.51
C VAL A 824 45.04 4.55 -21.97
N GLU A 825 45.64 5.34 -22.86
CA GLU A 825 46.45 6.51 -22.50
C GLU A 825 45.58 7.70 -22.08
N MET A 826 44.55 8.00 -22.88
CA MET A 826 43.63 9.10 -22.64
C MET A 826 42.20 8.68 -23.01
N LEU A 827 41.25 8.99 -22.14
CA LEU A 827 39.87 8.51 -22.24
C LEU A 827 38.87 9.66 -22.13
N LEU A 828 37.92 9.73 -23.06
CA LEU A 828 36.75 10.57 -22.87
C LEU A 828 35.70 9.79 -22.07
N TYR A 829 35.58 10.12 -20.79
CA TYR A 829 34.75 9.39 -19.84
C TYR A 829 33.47 10.16 -19.48
N ASN A 830 32.44 9.39 -19.12
CA ASN A 830 31.15 9.94 -18.74
C ASN A 830 30.78 9.48 -17.33
N TRP A 831 30.71 10.42 -16.39
CA TRP A 831 30.34 10.13 -15.01
C TRP A 831 28.90 10.56 -14.74
N VAL A 832 28.16 9.67 -14.11
CA VAL A 832 26.83 9.94 -13.54
C VAL A 832 26.89 9.45 -12.10
N ASP A 833 26.48 10.30 -11.16
CA ASP A 833 26.45 9.93 -9.74
C ASP A 833 25.37 8.88 -9.49
N LYS A 834 25.78 7.60 -9.57
CA LYS A 834 24.91 6.46 -9.23
C LYS A 834 24.53 6.45 -7.75
N ILE A 835 25.42 6.98 -6.92
CA ILE A 835 25.29 7.17 -5.49
C ILE A 835 25.54 8.65 -5.22
N LEU A 836 24.51 9.36 -4.75
CA LEU A 836 24.57 10.79 -4.51
C LEU A 836 25.25 11.06 -3.14
N ASN A 837 26.55 10.79 -3.06
CA ASN A 837 27.39 11.02 -1.88
C ASN A 837 28.84 11.34 -2.32
N PRO A 838 29.46 12.44 -1.86
CA PRO A 838 30.80 12.84 -2.30
C PRO A 838 31.89 11.85 -1.90
N SER A 839 31.71 11.07 -0.82
CA SER A 839 32.66 10.06 -0.39
C SER A 839 32.78 8.91 -1.40
N TYR A 840 31.69 8.53 -2.08
CA TYR A 840 31.73 7.50 -3.12
C TYR A 840 32.64 7.89 -4.29
N PHE A 841 32.51 9.14 -4.76
CA PHE A 841 33.38 9.64 -5.83
C PHE A 841 34.85 9.69 -5.40
N LEU A 842 35.12 10.21 -4.20
CA LEU A 842 36.49 10.30 -3.67
C LEU A 842 37.15 8.93 -3.54
N GLU A 843 36.39 7.91 -3.14
CA GLU A 843 36.90 6.55 -2.95
C GLU A 843 37.37 5.87 -4.24
N VAL A 844 36.96 6.39 -5.41
CA VAL A 844 37.55 5.99 -6.70
C VAL A 844 39.06 6.21 -6.69
N PHE A 845 39.54 7.30 -6.09
CA PHE A 845 40.95 7.67 -6.02
C PHE A 845 41.70 7.12 -4.80
N SER A 846 41.05 6.28 -3.98
CA SER A 846 41.70 5.63 -2.82
C SER A 846 42.88 4.73 -3.22
N SER A 847 42.88 4.20 -4.44
CA SER A 847 43.99 3.41 -4.97
C SER A 847 44.04 3.46 -6.50
N SER A 848 45.25 3.43 -7.06
CA SER A 848 45.50 3.24 -8.48
C SER A 848 45.11 1.85 -8.99
N THR A 849 44.88 0.88 -8.09
CA THR A 849 44.40 -0.46 -8.44
C THR A 849 42.89 -0.58 -8.45
N ASN A 850 42.15 0.46 -8.03
CA ASN A 850 40.71 0.48 -8.11
C ASN A 850 40.27 0.40 -9.58
N LEU A 851 39.44 -0.58 -9.93
CA LEU A 851 39.02 -0.82 -11.32
C LEU A 851 38.15 0.31 -11.90
N VAL A 852 37.52 1.11 -11.04
CA VAL A 852 36.75 2.30 -11.45
C VAL A 852 37.67 3.49 -11.73
N ASN A 853 38.88 3.50 -11.16
CA ASN A 853 39.86 4.55 -11.33
C ASN A 853 40.55 4.47 -12.70
N CYS A 854 39.87 4.99 -13.72
CA CYS A 854 40.38 5.02 -15.09
C CYS A 854 41.62 5.91 -15.29
N SER A 855 41.97 6.77 -14.31
CA SER A 855 43.20 7.57 -14.38
C SER A 855 44.41 6.86 -13.80
N LEU A 856 44.22 5.75 -13.08
CA LEU A 856 45.28 5.04 -12.34
C LEU A 856 46.06 5.96 -11.36
N TRP A 857 45.47 7.10 -10.99
CA TRP A 857 46.10 8.06 -10.10
C TRP A 857 45.88 7.69 -8.64
N ASP A 858 46.92 7.90 -7.84
CA ASP A 858 46.91 7.79 -6.39
C ASP A 858 47.75 8.92 -5.78
N HIS A 859 47.41 9.32 -4.56
CA HIS A 859 48.13 10.32 -3.80
C HIS A 859 48.05 10.01 -2.31
N PRO A 860 49.18 10.01 -1.55
CA PRO A 860 49.17 9.65 -0.13
C PRO A 860 48.16 10.47 0.69
N ARG A 861 48.12 11.79 0.50
CA ARG A 861 47.15 12.64 1.19
C ARG A 861 45.69 12.33 0.85
N ILE A 862 45.39 11.89 -0.38
CA ILE A 862 44.01 11.47 -0.74
C ILE A 862 43.65 10.18 -0.02
N GLN A 863 44.59 9.25 0.13
CA GLN A 863 44.39 8.01 0.88
C GLN A 863 44.11 8.29 2.35
N GLU A 864 44.88 9.18 2.97
CA GLU A 864 44.65 9.65 4.35
C GLU A 864 43.26 10.31 4.48
N LEU A 865 42.94 11.26 3.59
CA LEU A 865 41.65 11.96 3.60
C LEU A 865 40.47 10.99 3.47
N VAL A 866 40.58 9.95 2.64
CA VAL A 866 39.54 8.91 2.53
C VAL A 866 39.32 8.23 3.88
N GLU A 867 40.38 7.84 4.59
CA GLU A 867 40.26 7.20 5.91
C GLU A 867 39.73 8.16 6.98
N GLU A 868 40.19 9.42 7.00
CA GLU A 868 39.69 10.47 7.91
C GLU A 868 38.17 10.71 7.71
N ILE A 869 37.73 10.87 6.45
CA ILE A 869 36.32 11.12 6.07
C ILE A 869 35.40 9.95 6.45
N ARG A 870 35.90 8.71 6.45
CA ARG A 870 35.12 7.52 6.79
C ARG A 870 34.67 7.51 8.24
N ILE A 871 35.55 7.95 9.15
CA ILE A 871 35.31 7.95 10.59
C ILE A 871 34.78 9.29 11.13
N GLU A 872 34.91 10.38 10.36
CA GLU A 872 34.40 11.69 10.77
C GLU A 872 32.86 11.70 10.89
N GLU A 873 32.39 12.24 12.02
CA GLU A 873 30.97 12.36 12.36
C GLU A 873 30.46 13.79 12.25
N ASP A 874 31.32 14.79 12.48
CA ASP A 874 30.95 16.19 12.34
C ASP A 874 30.81 16.58 10.87
N ALA A 875 29.62 17.08 10.51
CA ALA A 875 29.30 17.42 9.13
C ALA A 875 30.13 18.60 8.60
N ALA A 876 30.54 19.54 9.45
CA ALA A 876 31.32 20.70 9.04
C ALA A 876 32.79 20.34 8.82
N GLU A 877 33.39 19.54 9.71
CA GLU A 877 34.75 19.02 9.53
C GLU A 877 34.82 18.08 8.33
N LYS A 878 33.86 17.16 8.18
CA LYS A 878 33.77 16.30 6.99
C LYS A 878 33.69 17.09 5.69
N LYS A 879 32.95 18.22 5.71
CA LYS A 879 32.87 19.14 4.58
C LYS A 879 34.24 19.78 4.28
N LYS A 880 35.02 20.17 5.29
CA LYS A 880 36.39 20.71 5.07
C LYS A 880 37.33 19.66 4.48
N LEU A 881 37.31 18.43 4.97
CA LEU A 881 38.12 17.32 4.43
C LEU A 881 37.78 17.05 2.95
N HIS A 882 36.49 17.06 2.61
CA HIS A 882 36.06 16.94 1.21
C HIS A 882 36.54 18.10 0.33
N LYS A 883 36.59 19.32 0.88
CA LYS A 883 37.11 20.49 0.16
C LYS A 883 38.60 20.34 -0.14
N GLU A 884 39.39 19.91 0.85
CA GLU A 884 40.83 19.64 0.66
C GLU A 884 41.06 18.57 -0.42
N ALA A 885 40.29 17.47 -0.36
CA ALA A 885 40.36 16.41 -1.36
C ALA A 885 40.01 16.91 -2.77
N GLU A 886 38.95 17.72 -2.90
CA GLU A 886 38.54 18.34 -4.17
C GLU A 886 39.64 19.27 -4.73
N GLU A 887 40.26 20.10 -3.88
CA GLU A 887 41.35 21.01 -4.24
C GLU A 887 42.58 20.23 -4.73
N LEU A 888 42.97 19.14 -4.06
CA LEU A 888 44.06 18.28 -4.49
C LEU A 888 43.78 17.62 -5.85
N ILE A 889 42.59 17.06 -6.06
CA ILE A 889 42.23 16.46 -7.35
C ILE A 889 42.20 17.54 -8.44
N HIS A 890 41.69 18.73 -8.14
CA HIS A 890 41.70 19.86 -9.07
C HIS A 890 43.13 20.31 -9.41
N GLN A 891 44.04 20.33 -8.44
CA GLN A 891 45.44 20.73 -8.62
C GLN A 891 46.23 19.72 -9.46
N PHE A 892 46.09 18.42 -9.17
CA PHE A 892 46.84 17.37 -9.85
C PHE A 892 46.19 16.90 -11.16
N VAL A 893 44.92 17.24 -11.41
CA VAL A 893 44.20 16.95 -12.66
C VAL A 893 44.36 15.48 -13.12
N PRO A 894 44.06 14.47 -12.28
CA PRO A 894 44.02 13.08 -12.76
C PRO A 894 42.87 12.87 -13.76
N ILE A 895 41.83 13.70 -13.63
CA ILE A 895 40.74 13.87 -14.57
C ILE A 895 40.55 15.38 -14.80
N ALA A 896 40.18 15.76 -16.02
CA ALA A 896 39.84 17.12 -16.40
C ALA A 896 38.33 17.21 -16.68
N PRO A 897 37.55 17.89 -15.81
CA PRO A 897 36.15 18.22 -16.07
C PRO A 897 36.01 19.10 -17.30
N LEU A 898 35.06 18.77 -18.17
CA LEU A 898 34.78 19.52 -19.39
C LEU A 898 33.48 20.31 -19.26
N PHE A 899 32.38 19.60 -19.02
CA PHE A 899 31.04 20.19 -18.91
C PHE A 899 30.10 19.25 -18.18
N ILE A 900 29.03 19.83 -17.66
CA ILE A 900 27.89 19.10 -17.12
C ILE A 900 26.72 19.16 -18.10
N THR A 901 25.89 18.12 -18.09
CA THR A 901 24.68 18.04 -18.91
C THR A 901 23.51 17.62 -18.03
N PRO A 902 22.58 18.53 -17.71
CA PRO A 902 21.37 18.18 -17.00
C PRO A 902 20.44 17.37 -17.90
N SER A 903 19.77 16.38 -17.32
CA SER A 903 18.69 15.66 -17.98
C SER A 903 17.34 16.08 -17.41
N TYR A 904 16.35 16.23 -18.30
CA TYR A 904 15.04 16.76 -17.96
C TYR A 904 13.93 15.74 -18.20
N SER A 905 12.96 15.76 -17.30
CA SER A 905 11.69 15.05 -17.47
C SER A 905 10.55 16.04 -17.72
N VAL A 906 9.59 15.63 -18.55
CA VAL A 906 8.36 16.40 -18.82
C VAL A 906 7.13 15.50 -18.79
N THR A 907 6.02 16.07 -18.36
CA THR A 907 4.75 15.36 -18.17
C THR A 907 3.58 16.12 -18.80
N GLN A 908 2.56 15.39 -19.24
CA GLN A 908 1.28 15.97 -19.63
C GLN A 908 0.56 16.58 -18.41
N PRO A 909 -0.27 17.63 -18.58
CA PRO A 909 -0.92 18.34 -17.47
C PRO A 909 -1.74 17.48 -16.50
N TYR A 910 -2.34 16.41 -17.02
CA TYR A 910 -3.17 15.46 -16.30
C TYR A 910 -2.37 14.37 -15.57
N ILE A 911 -1.04 14.35 -15.71
CA ILE A 911 -0.17 13.46 -14.95
C ILE A 911 0.38 14.23 -13.75
N GLU A 912 0.16 13.66 -12.57
CA GLU A 912 0.88 14.06 -11.37
C GLU A 912 1.93 13.00 -11.08
N ILE A 913 3.19 13.33 -11.39
CA ILE A 913 4.33 12.68 -10.76
C ILE A 913 4.73 13.63 -9.65
N SER A 914 4.86 13.12 -8.43
CA SER A 914 5.45 13.91 -7.35
C SER A 914 6.93 14.16 -7.69
N PRO A 915 7.37 15.38 -8.03
CA PRO A 915 8.76 15.67 -8.31
C PRO A 915 9.49 15.63 -6.97
N LYS A 916 10.37 14.65 -6.82
CA LYS A 916 10.92 14.28 -5.52
C LYS A 916 12.39 13.99 -5.77
N ALA A 917 13.23 14.95 -5.37
CA ALA A 917 14.68 15.11 -5.60
C ALA A 917 15.42 13.95 -6.29
N THR A 918 16.07 14.26 -7.42
CA THR A 918 17.03 13.47 -8.24
C THR A 918 16.64 12.04 -8.67
N GLN A 919 15.60 11.44 -8.06
CA GLN A 919 15.01 10.14 -8.38
C GLN A 919 13.52 10.19 -8.05
N PHE A 920 12.67 10.30 -9.08
CA PHE A 920 11.23 10.24 -8.89
C PHE A 920 10.76 8.78 -8.78
N SER A 921 9.71 8.56 -7.99
CA SER A 921 9.09 7.24 -7.85
C SER A 921 7.72 7.22 -8.53
N LEU A 922 7.61 6.43 -9.62
CA LEU A 922 6.32 6.14 -10.26
C LEU A 922 5.37 5.39 -9.32
N LEU A 923 5.85 4.89 -8.18
CA LEU A 923 5.01 4.27 -7.15
C LEU A 923 4.00 5.25 -6.55
N THR A 924 4.23 6.57 -6.65
CA THR A 924 3.29 7.60 -6.15
C THR A 924 2.65 8.43 -7.25
N ALA A 925 2.93 8.10 -8.52
CA ALA A 925 2.34 8.80 -9.65
C ALA A 925 0.86 8.46 -9.80
N TYR A 926 0.08 9.39 -10.32
CA TYR A 926 -1.33 9.16 -10.64
C TYR A 926 -1.79 10.05 -11.80
N LYS A 927 -2.87 9.62 -12.45
CA LYS A 927 -3.55 10.38 -13.50
C LYS A 927 -4.75 11.11 -12.88
N LYS A 928 -4.81 12.44 -13.03
CA LYS A 928 -5.75 13.36 -12.36
C LYS A 928 -7.19 13.23 -12.82
#